data_AF-A0A5A9DZM3-F1
#
_entry.id   AF-A0A5A9DZM3-F1
#
_cell.length_a   1.000
_cell.length_b   1.000
_cell.length_c   1.000
_cell.angle_alpha   90.00
_cell.angle_beta   90.00
_cell.angle_gamma   90.00
#
_symmetry.space_group_name_H-M   'P 1'
#
loop_
_entity.id
_entity.type
_entity.pdbx_description
1 polymer ?
#
loop_
_entity_poly.entity_id
_entity_poly.type
_entity_poly.pdbx_seq_one_letter_code
_entity_poly.pdbx_strand_id
1 'polypeptide(L)'
;MNRVGWRVLTDVGRNDPCPCGSGKKYKKCCGGVNVAQLDHLILEDLERVFANVLDFAYERFEWKLEHEKQKVTRQLSSFNFETPGGDFLFYTWFLVAFKGKDRGTILESFINERLNTIPRTRVRDVVSRWATFAFVVGEVKENDGERMLVEDFMSSERFEFKGVDLSFAIGETVFTAAMPYENGQFVPFTTFFNLDPDVTTLAKKIVGDLFEDSSRDLQGFYRENFLCLIDSVFEKMHDEENLSIDSFTWRNDLEENAGQELYSFVMDHNHQEEWAYLITKYLNDYFQMASARIRNPRIYAAALYYMCSEVLPILQFTQKELGTFFDVSPASISNRSYTIDEAIGERMAYDFSMLEQHGEPSLSFLYGNEPAPTEKTMWEIMLVTENSDDVDLDQFMRQTREGGIRLPELTHKEEAQQLIYEAFEAQPPERYTLCEKALKVDADCADAYNLLAEKEKRMETKLKLLEKGMRLAKKEIRECFHDGTPFWKYVRTRPYMRLTLNLALALKEDSRYDEAIYYMKQLMKLNAEDNQGVRYELIPLLIASGKKREVEGLLDMYEEEYAYAYYIQFFMSIYFEKGNVKEKADAAVDENPFAMAYMTGVWPLPDELPRTYAPGSEEEGIVIAKQTGILWKDQDLFLKIIEKEGSLRK
;
A
#
# COMPACT_ATOMS: atom_id res chain seq x y z
N MET A 1 42.33 34.86 -0.11
CA MET A 1 43.48 34.30 -0.85
C MET A 1 44.11 33.20 -0.01
N ASN A 2 43.94 31.94 -0.40
CA ASN A 2 44.83 30.84 -0.01
C ASN A 2 44.68 29.75 -1.08
N ARG A 3 45.70 29.66 -1.95
CA ARG A 3 45.83 28.64 -2.98
C ARG A 3 46.31 27.34 -2.32
N VAL A 4 45.49 26.30 -2.36
CA VAL A 4 45.93 24.93 -2.07
C VAL A 4 46.34 24.30 -3.39
N GLY A 5 47.62 23.93 -3.50
CA GLY A 5 48.22 23.38 -4.71
C GLY A 5 47.69 22.00 -5.03
N TRP A 6 47.21 21.83 -6.27
CA TRP A 6 46.89 20.55 -6.87
C TRP A 6 48.22 19.81 -7.12
N ARG A 7 48.43 18.68 -6.43
CA ARG A 7 49.47 17.72 -6.82
C ARG A 7 49.04 17.10 -8.15
N VAL A 8 49.80 17.41 -9.20
CA VAL A 8 49.73 16.73 -10.49
C VAL A 8 49.90 15.23 -10.26
N LEU A 9 48.85 14.45 -10.50
CA LEU A 9 48.93 13.00 -10.64
C LEU A 9 49.84 12.70 -11.84
N THR A 10 50.96 12.05 -11.57
CA THR A 10 51.95 11.62 -12.55
C THR A 10 51.31 10.79 -13.65
N ASP A 11 51.56 11.15 -14.92
CA ASP A 11 51.18 10.36 -16.11
C ASP A 11 51.72 8.93 -15.98
N VAL A 12 50.84 7.97 -15.68
CA VAL A 12 51.18 6.54 -15.65
C VAL A 12 51.38 6.08 -17.10
N GLY A 13 52.58 5.59 -17.41
CA GLY A 13 52.92 5.10 -18.73
C GLY A 13 52.08 3.89 -19.11
N ARG A 14 51.65 3.82 -20.38
CA ARG A 14 50.74 2.77 -20.90
C ARG A 14 51.24 1.32 -20.67
N ASN A 15 52.53 1.11 -20.41
CA ASN A 15 53.14 -0.18 -20.11
C ASN A 15 53.48 -0.41 -18.62
N ASP A 16 53.27 0.57 -17.75
CA ASP A 16 53.62 0.52 -16.34
C ASP A 16 52.67 -0.41 -15.55
N PRO A 17 53.07 -0.90 -14.36
CA PRO A 17 52.17 -1.64 -13.48
C PRO A 17 50.93 -0.83 -13.13
N CYS A 18 49.77 -1.45 -13.21
CA CYS A 18 48.50 -0.76 -13.02
C CYS A 18 48.30 -0.31 -11.55
N PRO A 19 47.95 0.96 -11.28
CA PRO A 19 47.85 1.51 -9.92
C PRO A 19 46.69 0.92 -9.09
N CYS A 20 45.77 0.16 -9.71
CA CYS A 20 44.70 -0.57 -9.00
C CYS A 20 45.18 -1.82 -8.25
N GLY A 21 46.49 -2.13 -8.25
CA GLY A 21 47.06 -3.26 -7.51
C GLY A 21 46.93 -4.62 -8.19
N SER A 22 46.48 -4.67 -9.45
CA SER A 22 46.22 -5.93 -10.16
C SER A 22 47.46 -6.69 -10.65
N GLY A 23 48.66 -6.10 -10.55
CA GLY A 23 49.92 -6.66 -11.05
C GLY A 23 50.06 -6.72 -12.59
N LYS A 24 49.03 -6.30 -13.34
CA LYS A 24 49.03 -6.25 -14.82
C LYS A 24 49.56 -4.91 -15.34
N LYS A 25 50.02 -4.86 -16.60
CA LYS A 25 50.36 -3.60 -17.30
C LYS A 25 49.10 -2.73 -17.46
N TYR A 26 49.21 -1.41 -17.30
CA TYR A 26 48.08 -0.46 -17.36
C TYR A 26 47.18 -0.68 -18.59
N LYS A 27 47.75 -0.80 -19.79
CA LYS A 27 47.00 -1.07 -21.03
C LYS A 27 46.27 -2.43 -21.13
N LYS A 28 46.56 -3.37 -20.24
CA LYS A 28 45.90 -4.69 -20.17
C LYS A 28 45.04 -4.83 -18.90
N CYS A 29 44.81 -3.71 -18.21
CA CYS A 29 43.97 -3.60 -17.03
C CYS A 29 43.14 -2.32 -17.18
N CYS A 30 43.25 -1.33 -16.28
CA CYS A 30 42.43 -0.12 -16.31
C CYS A 30 42.53 0.70 -17.62
N GLY A 31 43.67 0.67 -18.33
CA GLY A 31 43.84 1.33 -19.63
C GLY A 31 43.55 0.45 -20.85
N GLY A 32 43.01 -0.76 -20.64
CA GLY A 32 42.61 -1.72 -21.67
C GLY A 32 41.11 -2.05 -21.69
N VAL A 33 40.37 -1.57 -20.70
CA VAL A 33 38.90 -1.63 -20.72
C VAL A 33 38.43 -0.50 -21.64
N ASN A 34 37.60 -0.84 -22.62
CA ASN A 34 36.96 0.18 -23.47
C ASN A 34 36.19 1.11 -22.51
N VAL A 35 36.55 2.39 -22.42
CA VAL A 35 35.99 3.30 -21.39
C VAL A 35 34.47 3.33 -21.45
N ALA A 36 33.91 3.24 -22.67
CA ALA A 36 32.47 3.08 -22.92
C ALA A 36 31.86 1.80 -22.30
N GLN A 37 32.56 0.66 -22.35
CA GLN A 37 32.09 -0.58 -21.70
C GLN A 37 32.16 -0.49 -20.17
N LEU A 38 33.15 0.22 -19.63
CA LEU A 38 33.26 0.38 -18.18
C LEU A 38 32.18 1.31 -17.64
N ASP A 39 31.84 2.37 -18.37
CA ASP A 39 30.77 3.29 -18.01
C ASP A 39 29.40 2.61 -18.09
N HIS A 40 29.13 1.81 -19.12
CA HIS A 40 27.90 1.01 -19.21
C HIS A 40 27.73 0.07 -18.01
N LEU A 41 28.81 -0.62 -17.61
CA LEU A 41 28.81 -1.49 -16.42
C LEU A 41 28.60 -0.73 -15.11
N ILE A 42 28.93 0.56 -15.05
CA ILE A 42 28.67 1.38 -13.87
C ILE A 42 27.20 1.76 -13.84
N LEU A 43 26.61 2.14 -14.98
CA LEU A 43 25.19 2.47 -15.08
C LEU A 43 24.31 1.27 -14.71
N GLU A 44 24.60 0.07 -15.24
CA GLU A 44 23.91 -1.18 -14.83
C GLU A 44 24.06 -1.47 -13.32
N ASP A 45 25.24 -1.22 -12.74
CA ASP A 45 25.45 -1.40 -11.30
C ASP A 45 24.67 -0.35 -10.49
N LEU A 46 24.46 0.87 -10.99
CA LEU A 46 23.65 1.90 -10.34
C LEU A 46 22.15 1.56 -10.38
N GLU A 47 21.65 1.00 -11.47
CA GLU A 47 20.27 0.47 -11.56
C GLU A 47 20.03 -0.64 -10.52
N ARG A 48 21.00 -1.54 -10.35
CA ARG A 48 20.94 -2.56 -9.29
C ARG A 48 20.98 -1.94 -7.89
N VAL A 49 21.73 -0.86 -7.69
CA VAL A 49 21.71 -0.14 -6.42
C VAL A 49 20.34 0.46 -6.17
N PHE A 50 19.69 1.05 -7.19
CA PHE A 50 18.33 1.53 -7.05
C PHE A 50 17.36 0.41 -6.62
N ALA A 51 17.39 -0.75 -7.29
CA ALA A 51 16.59 -1.90 -6.88
C ALA A 51 16.85 -2.28 -5.41
N ASN A 52 18.11 -2.30 -4.98
CA ASN A 52 18.44 -2.57 -3.58
C ASN A 52 17.96 -1.48 -2.59
N VAL A 53 17.86 -0.21 -3.02
CA VAL A 53 17.29 0.87 -2.20
C VAL A 53 15.80 0.67 -2.04
N LEU A 54 15.11 0.27 -3.12
CA LEU A 54 13.69 -0.05 -3.08
C LEU A 54 13.43 -1.30 -2.24
N ASP A 55 14.21 -2.37 -2.40
CA ASP A 55 14.14 -3.57 -1.56
C ASP A 55 14.37 -3.23 -0.08
N PHE A 56 15.35 -2.37 0.22
CA PHE A 56 15.56 -1.87 1.58
C PHE A 56 14.35 -1.09 2.11
N ALA A 57 13.68 -0.33 1.24
CA ALA A 57 12.49 0.41 1.61
C ALA A 57 11.31 -0.53 1.90
N TYR A 58 11.08 -1.56 1.09
CA TYR A 58 10.09 -2.59 1.40
C TYR A 58 10.45 -3.34 2.69
N GLU A 59 11.68 -3.85 2.83
CA GLU A 59 12.12 -4.59 4.01
C GLU A 59 11.94 -3.84 5.34
N ARG A 60 12.01 -2.51 5.32
CA ARG A 60 11.99 -1.66 6.54
C ARG A 60 10.73 -0.81 6.69
N PHE A 61 10.09 -0.49 5.58
CA PHE A 61 9.06 0.53 5.49
C PHE A 61 7.92 0.12 4.55
N GLU A 62 7.76 -1.17 4.20
CA GLU A 62 6.70 -1.69 3.30
C GLU A 62 5.33 -1.08 3.62
N TRP A 63 4.92 -1.12 4.88
CA TRP A 63 3.62 -0.56 5.26
C TRP A 63 3.56 0.97 5.10
N LYS A 64 4.64 1.70 5.41
CA LYS A 64 4.66 3.16 5.34
C LYS A 64 4.71 3.63 3.88
N LEU A 65 5.44 2.89 3.05
CA LEU A 65 5.47 3.04 1.61
C LEU A 65 4.06 2.89 1.04
N GLU A 66 3.36 1.81 1.38
CA GLU A 66 2.00 1.57 0.91
C GLU A 66 0.99 2.58 1.47
N HIS A 67 1.12 2.95 2.74
CA HIS A 67 0.24 3.93 3.38
C HIS A 67 0.38 5.32 2.76
N GLU A 68 1.61 5.81 2.59
CA GLU A 68 1.84 7.12 1.96
C GLU A 68 1.44 7.10 0.48
N LYS A 69 1.56 5.96 -0.20
CA LYS A 69 1.07 5.79 -1.58
C LYS A 69 -0.43 6.00 -1.64
N GLN A 70 -1.19 5.28 -0.82
CA GLN A 70 -2.65 5.43 -0.75
C GLN A 70 -3.06 6.85 -0.35
N LYS A 71 -2.32 7.48 0.58
CA LYS A 71 -2.58 8.87 0.99
C LYS A 71 -2.38 9.84 -0.17
N VAL A 72 -1.28 9.72 -0.90
CA VAL A 72 -0.99 10.52 -2.10
C VAL A 72 -2.09 10.32 -3.14
N THR A 73 -2.45 9.07 -3.47
CA THR A 73 -3.51 8.77 -4.45
C THR A 73 -4.86 9.38 -4.07
N ARG A 74 -5.21 9.42 -2.78
CA ARG A 74 -6.47 10.05 -2.32
C ARG A 74 -6.42 11.58 -2.38
N GLN A 75 -5.24 12.17 -2.19
CA GLN A 75 -5.06 13.63 -2.13
C GLN A 75 -4.85 14.25 -3.51
N LEU A 76 -4.16 13.54 -4.38
CA LEU A 76 -3.78 13.94 -5.72
C LEU A 76 -4.54 13.07 -6.71
N SER A 77 -5.70 13.55 -7.15
CA SER A 77 -6.67 12.77 -7.92
C SER A 77 -6.58 12.99 -9.43
N SER A 78 -5.82 13.98 -9.89
CA SER A 78 -5.73 14.34 -11.30
C SER A 78 -4.72 13.50 -12.07
N PHE A 79 -3.67 13.01 -11.39
CA PHE A 79 -2.73 12.04 -11.93
C PHE A 79 -2.89 10.68 -11.23
N ASN A 80 -2.97 9.60 -12.01
CA ASN A 80 -3.13 8.26 -11.45
C ASN A 80 -1.79 7.68 -10.95
N PHE A 81 -1.55 7.81 -9.64
CA PHE A 81 -0.39 7.26 -8.95
C PHE A 81 -0.45 5.74 -8.72
N GLU A 82 -1.53 5.05 -9.10
CA GLU A 82 -1.65 3.59 -9.02
C GLU A 82 -1.19 2.87 -10.31
N THR A 83 -0.83 3.63 -11.35
CA THR A 83 -0.15 3.08 -12.52
C THR A 83 1.33 2.86 -12.19
N PRO A 84 2.02 1.83 -12.71
CA PRO A 84 3.45 1.67 -12.47
C PRO A 84 4.33 2.86 -12.93
N GLY A 85 3.88 3.72 -13.85
CA GLY A 85 4.52 5.02 -14.12
C GLY A 85 4.37 5.98 -12.93
N GLY A 86 3.18 6.02 -12.34
CA GLY A 86 2.92 6.70 -11.07
C GLY A 86 3.63 6.08 -9.87
N ASP A 87 3.82 4.76 -9.84
CA ASP A 87 4.62 4.07 -8.82
C ASP A 87 6.06 4.55 -8.85
N PHE A 88 6.68 4.63 -10.04
CA PHE A 88 8.06 5.13 -10.15
C PHE A 88 8.20 6.56 -9.64
N LEU A 89 7.22 7.43 -9.92
CA LEU A 89 7.16 8.79 -9.41
C LEU A 89 7.04 8.82 -7.89
N PHE A 90 6.08 8.06 -7.36
CA PHE A 90 5.84 7.95 -5.93
C PHE A 90 7.08 7.39 -5.22
N TYR A 91 7.67 6.29 -5.68
CA TYR A 91 8.88 5.70 -5.10
C TYR A 91 10.07 6.65 -5.18
N THR A 92 10.23 7.40 -6.27
CA THR A 92 11.27 8.42 -6.36
C THR A 92 11.10 9.44 -5.23
N TRP A 93 9.91 10.02 -5.08
CA TRP A 93 9.63 10.96 -3.99
C TRP A 93 9.79 10.32 -2.61
N PHE A 94 9.22 9.13 -2.39
CA PHE A 94 9.24 8.43 -1.11
C PHE A 94 10.67 8.09 -0.67
N LEU A 95 11.54 7.67 -1.59
CA LEU A 95 12.91 7.30 -1.23
C LEU A 95 13.80 8.51 -0.92
N VAL A 96 13.61 9.63 -1.63
CA VAL A 96 14.56 10.76 -1.58
C VAL A 96 14.03 12.00 -0.83
N ALA A 97 12.72 12.13 -0.66
CA ALA A 97 12.07 13.28 -0.04
C ALA A 97 11.32 12.95 1.25
N PHE A 98 10.65 11.80 1.35
CA PHE A 98 9.94 11.40 2.56
C PHE A 98 10.93 11.23 3.73
N LYS A 99 10.58 11.81 4.88
CA LYS A 99 11.41 11.78 6.10
C LYS A 99 10.73 10.96 7.17
N GLY A 100 11.39 9.89 7.60
CA GLY A 100 10.93 9.06 8.71
C GLY A 100 11.13 9.71 10.09
N LYS A 101 10.81 8.96 11.16
CA LYS A 101 10.96 9.40 12.57
C LYS A 101 12.35 9.95 12.93
N ASP A 102 13.40 9.48 12.27
CA ASP A 102 14.79 9.87 12.52
C ASP A 102 15.22 11.17 11.82
N ARG A 103 14.28 11.90 11.19
CA ARG A 103 14.47 13.16 10.43
C ARG A 103 15.32 13.06 9.14
N GLY A 104 15.87 11.89 8.83
CA GLY A 104 16.54 11.58 7.56
C GLY A 104 15.61 10.91 6.54
N THR A 105 16.03 10.87 5.28
CA THR A 105 15.30 10.19 4.18
C THR A 105 15.65 8.71 4.12
N ILE A 106 14.82 7.91 3.44
CA ILE A 106 15.07 6.46 3.29
C ILE A 106 16.38 6.20 2.53
N LEU A 107 16.67 7.02 1.51
CA LEU A 107 17.94 6.99 0.80
C LEU A 107 19.13 7.26 1.74
N GLU A 108 19.03 8.23 2.65
CA GLU A 108 20.08 8.50 3.64
C GLU A 108 20.28 7.30 4.58
N SER A 109 19.20 6.66 5.04
CA SER A 109 19.27 5.44 5.85
C SER A 109 19.94 4.29 5.09
N PHE A 110 19.59 4.09 3.81
CA PHE A 110 20.25 3.10 2.96
C PHE A 110 21.75 3.37 2.83
N ILE A 111 22.15 4.63 2.57
CA ILE A 111 23.57 4.99 2.45
C ILE A 111 24.30 4.74 3.77
N ASN A 112 23.69 5.03 4.92
CA ASN A 112 24.32 4.80 6.21
C ASN A 112 24.49 3.31 6.54
N GLU A 113 23.52 2.47 6.18
CA GLU A 113 23.50 1.04 6.55
C GLU A 113 24.11 0.10 5.51
N ARG A 114 23.83 0.34 4.22
CA ARG A 114 24.08 -0.61 3.14
C ARG A 114 25.09 -0.14 2.10
N LEU A 115 25.68 1.06 2.22
CA LEU A 115 26.71 1.51 1.27
C LEU A 115 27.89 0.52 1.13
N ASN A 116 28.27 -0.17 2.21
CA ASN A 116 29.36 -1.15 2.19
C ASN A 116 29.01 -2.49 1.52
N THR A 117 27.73 -2.78 1.27
CA THR A 117 27.31 -4.01 0.57
C THR A 117 27.54 -3.91 -0.93
N ILE A 118 27.65 -2.69 -1.47
CA ILE A 118 27.92 -2.42 -2.88
C ILE A 118 29.32 -2.93 -3.24
N PRO A 119 29.49 -3.93 -4.13
CA PRO A 119 30.79 -4.56 -4.38
C PRO A 119 31.82 -3.63 -5.04
N ARG A 120 31.40 -2.84 -6.04
CA ARG A 120 32.31 -2.00 -6.84
C ARG A 120 32.59 -0.67 -6.16
N THR A 121 33.86 -0.39 -5.84
CA THR A 121 34.29 0.86 -5.18
C THR A 121 33.84 2.11 -5.93
N ARG A 122 33.97 2.14 -7.26
CA ARG A 122 33.57 3.30 -8.07
C ARG A 122 32.06 3.60 -7.99
N VAL A 123 31.21 2.57 -7.94
CA VAL A 123 29.75 2.70 -7.75
C VAL A 123 29.46 3.18 -6.34
N ARG A 124 30.15 2.61 -5.34
CA ARG A 124 30.04 3.04 -3.94
C ARG A 124 30.37 4.52 -3.76
N ASP A 125 31.44 5.00 -4.40
CA ASP A 125 31.85 6.42 -4.34
C ASP A 125 30.82 7.35 -4.99
N VAL A 126 30.13 6.90 -6.04
CA VAL A 126 28.98 7.61 -6.65
C VAL A 126 27.80 7.65 -5.68
N VAL A 127 27.37 6.50 -5.17
CA VAL A 127 26.19 6.37 -4.30
C VAL A 127 26.36 7.11 -2.96
N SER A 128 27.58 7.19 -2.43
CA SER A 128 27.87 7.95 -1.21
C SER A 128 27.53 9.44 -1.31
N ARG A 129 27.42 9.97 -2.54
CA ARG A 129 27.09 11.38 -2.83
C ARG A 129 25.61 11.58 -3.16
N TRP A 130 24.81 10.52 -3.25
CA TRP A 130 23.39 10.63 -3.61
C TRP A 130 22.55 11.39 -2.59
N ALA A 131 22.99 11.49 -1.32
CA ALA A 131 22.33 12.34 -0.33
C ALA A 131 22.34 13.85 -0.71
N THR A 132 23.22 14.28 -1.63
CA THR A 132 23.29 15.67 -2.12
C THR A 132 22.60 15.85 -3.48
N PHE A 133 21.60 15.03 -3.79
CA PHE A 133 20.80 15.15 -5.01
C PHE A 133 20.07 16.49 -5.12
N ALA A 134 19.64 16.83 -6.33
CA ALA A 134 18.77 17.97 -6.59
C ALA A 134 17.50 17.50 -7.32
N PHE A 135 16.34 18.01 -6.94
CA PHE A 135 15.15 17.89 -7.80
C PHE A 135 15.31 18.82 -9.00
N VAL A 136 14.92 18.31 -10.17
CA VAL A 136 14.95 19.04 -11.44
C VAL A 136 13.57 18.97 -12.05
N VAL A 137 12.99 20.14 -12.33
CA VAL A 137 11.78 20.32 -13.13
C VAL A 137 12.13 21.30 -14.24
N GLY A 138 12.29 20.79 -15.45
CA GLY A 138 12.96 21.55 -16.50
C GLY A 138 12.67 21.10 -17.92
N GLU A 139 13.25 21.81 -18.87
CA GLU A 139 13.09 21.57 -20.30
C GLU A 139 14.33 20.86 -20.87
N VAL A 140 14.12 19.84 -21.69
CA VAL A 140 15.19 19.19 -22.46
C VAL A 140 15.70 20.16 -23.54
N LYS A 141 16.97 20.56 -23.44
CA LYS A 141 17.62 21.47 -24.41
C LYS A 141 18.44 20.74 -25.46
N GLU A 142 19.08 19.65 -25.08
CA GLU A 142 19.92 18.84 -25.96
C GLU A 142 19.77 17.36 -25.57
N ASN A 143 19.66 16.46 -26.54
CA ASN A 143 19.74 15.01 -26.35
C ASN A 143 20.51 14.40 -27.53
N ASP A 144 21.63 13.73 -27.26
CA ASP A 144 22.45 13.05 -28.27
C ASP A 144 22.42 11.52 -28.16
N GLY A 145 21.61 10.97 -27.24
CA GLY A 145 21.46 9.53 -27.00
C GLY A 145 22.53 8.91 -26.09
N GLU A 146 23.59 9.66 -25.74
CA GLU A 146 24.49 9.31 -24.63
C GLU A 146 24.32 10.28 -23.45
N ARG A 147 23.93 11.52 -23.74
CA ARG A 147 23.78 12.62 -22.80
C ARG A 147 22.55 13.44 -23.11
N MET A 148 21.92 13.92 -22.04
CA MET A 148 20.78 14.82 -22.10
C MET A 148 21.06 16.06 -21.24
N LEU A 149 20.85 17.24 -21.81
CA LEU A 149 20.96 18.52 -21.10
C LEU A 149 19.57 19.04 -20.76
N VAL A 150 19.30 19.22 -19.47
CA VAL A 150 18.05 19.76 -18.96
C VAL A 150 18.32 21.12 -18.33
N GLU A 151 17.51 22.12 -18.69
CA GLU A 151 17.54 23.45 -18.07
C GLU A 151 16.35 23.60 -17.13
N ASP A 152 16.62 23.82 -15.83
CA ASP A 152 15.59 23.96 -14.81
C ASP A 152 14.73 25.22 -15.04
N PHE A 153 13.42 25.10 -14.84
CA PHE A 153 12.46 26.16 -15.17
C PHE A 153 12.68 27.46 -14.41
N MET A 154 13.04 27.37 -13.12
CA MET A 154 13.06 28.51 -12.20
C MET A 154 14.46 29.09 -12.01
N SER A 155 15.46 28.23 -11.89
CA SER A 155 16.86 28.63 -11.67
C SER A 155 17.63 28.90 -12.95
N SER A 156 17.18 28.36 -14.09
CA SER A 156 17.95 28.29 -15.35
C SER A 156 19.29 27.55 -15.20
N GLU A 157 19.50 26.79 -14.12
CA GLU A 157 20.65 25.91 -13.96
C GLU A 157 20.54 24.74 -14.93
N ARG A 158 21.69 24.24 -15.41
CA ARG A 158 21.76 23.19 -16.41
C ARG A 158 22.33 21.91 -15.82
N PHE A 159 21.59 20.83 -16.02
CA PHE A 159 21.93 19.49 -15.53
C PHE A 159 22.25 18.59 -16.73
N GLU A 160 23.49 18.09 -16.78
CA GLU A 160 23.94 17.13 -17.80
C GLU A 160 23.76 15.70 -17.27
N PHE A 161 22.75 15.00 -17.79
CA PHE A 161 22.44 13.63 -17.46
C PHE A 161 23.16 12.65 -18.39
N LYS A 162 23.56 11.50 -17.83
CA LYS A 162 24.19 10.39 -18.54
C LYS A 162 23.36 9.13 -18.44
N GLY A 163 23.45 8.26 -19.45
CA GLY A 163 22.69 7.00 -19.48
C GLY A 163 21.23 7.20 -19.87
N VAL A 164 20.95 8.19 -20.71
CA VAL A 164 19.63 8.52 -21.22
C VAL A 164 19.56 8.10 -22.68
N ASP A 165 18.45 7.51 -23.11
CA ASP A 165 18.26 7.10 -24.50
C ASP A 165 17.68 8.23 -25.39
N LEU A 166 17.55 7.96 -26.69
CA LEU A 166 17.04 8.91 -27.69
C LEU A 166 15.52 9.15 -27.62
N SER A 167 14.81 8.57 -26.66
CA SER A 167 13.34 8.69 -26.58
C SER A 167 12.86 10.11 -26.23
N PHE A 168 13.69 10.90 -25.53
CA PHE A 168 13.34 12.27 -25.13
C PHE A 168 13.56 13.27 -26.26
N ALA A 169 12.49 13.97 -26.67
CA ALA A 169 12.57 15.05 -27.64
C ALA A 169 13.05 16.38 -27.02
N ILE A 170 13.72 17.19 -27.83
CA ILE A 170 14.05 18.57 -27.45
C ILE A 170 12.75 19.34 -27.22
N GLY A 171 12.67 20.05 -26.09
CA GLY A 171 11.50 20.82 -25.68
C GLY A 171 10.57 20.09 -24.70
N GLU A 172 10.75 18.80 -24.45
CA GLU A 172 9.99 18.07 -23.44
C GLU A 172 10.23 18.63 -22.04
N THR A 173 9.20 18.58 -21.20
CA THR A 173 9.33 18.81 -19.77
C THR A 173 9.79 17.53 -19.10
N VAL A 174 10.70 17.61 -18.14
CA VAL A 174 11.12 16.47 -17.31
C VAL A 174 11.04 16.79 -15.83
N PHE A 175 10.60 15.80 -15.05
CA PHE A 175 10.61 15.76 -13.60
C PHE A 175 11.53 14.62 -13.16
N THR A 176 12.53 14.91 -12.32
CA THR A 176 13.42 13.86 -11.78
C THR A 176 14.15 14.31 -10.52
N ALA A 177 14.75 13.36 -9.81
CA ALA A 177 15.78 13.59 -8.82
C ALA A 177 17.17 13.34 -9.45
N ALA A 178 17.93 14.39 -9.67
CA ALA A 178 19.27 14.36 -10.26
C ALA A 178 20.31 13.88 -9.25
N MET A 179 20.79 12.65 -9.44
CA MET A 179 21.78 12.01 -8.59
C MET A 179 23.20 12.35 -9.06
N PRO A 180 24.08 12.86 -8.19
CA PRO A 180 25.44 13.21 -8.58
C PRO A 180 26.21 12.02 -9.15
N TYR A 181 26.77 12.21 -10.35
CA TYR A 181 27.65 11.26 -11.02
C TYR A 181 29.08 11.82 -11.07
N GLU A 182 29.89 11.34 -12.00
CA GLU A 182 31.27 11.77 -12.20
C GLU A 182 31.38 13.04 -13.05
N ASN A 183 32.47 13.80 -12.87
CA ASN A 183 32.78 15.00 -13.66
C ASN A 183 31.69 16.09 -13.65
N GLY A 184 30.85 16.15 -12.61
CA GLY A 184 29.76 17.12 -12.52
C GLY A 184 28.52 16.74 -13.34
N GLN A 185 28.47 15.54 -13.90
CA GLN A 185 27.29 14.97 -14.54
C GLN A 185 26.34 14.37 -13.50
N PHE A 186 25.14 14.00 -13.95
CA PHE A 186 24.09 13.39 -13.15
C PHE A 186 23.56 12.12 -13.79
N VAL A 187 22.90 11.29 -13.00
CA VAL A 187 22.01 10.22 -13.46
C VAL A 187 20.64 10.44 -12.84
N PRO A 188 19.53 10.09 -13.50
CA PRO A 188 18.23 10.14 -12.85
C PRO A 188 18.20 9.10 -11.72
N PHE A 189 17.50 9.42 -10.63
CA PHE A 189 17.07 8.37 -9.70
C PHE A 189 15.87 7.66 -10.31
N THR A 190 16.03 6.39 -10.67
CA THR A 190 15.06 5.56 -11.42
C THR A 190 14.98 5.92 -12.90
N THR A 191 14.33 7.04 -13.25
CA THR A 191 14.05 7.48 -14.61
C THR A 191 13.64 8.97 -14.60
N PHE A 192 13.23 9.48 -15.76
CA PHE A 192 12.53 10.75 -15.90
C PHE A 192 11.03 10.50 -16.03
N PHE A 193 10.23 11.40 -15.48
CA PHE A 193 8.86 11.57 -15.95
C PHE A 193 8.82 12.74 -16.92
N ASN A 194 8.34 12.52 -18.13
CA ASN A 194 8.33 13.53 -19.17
C ASN A 194 6.93 13.88 -19.66
N LEU A 195 6.77 15.11 -20.13
CA LEU A 195 5.58 15.60 -20.81
C LEU A 195 5.97 16.15 -22.18
N ASP A 196 5.07 16.00 -23.14
CA ASP A 196 5.26 16.43 -24.51
C ASP A 196 5.64 17.92 -24.58
N PRO A 197 6.42 18.33 -25.61
CA PRO A 197 6.86 19.72 -25.76
C PRO A 197 5.72 20.75 -25.77
N ASP A 198 4.53 20.34 -26.23
CA ASP A 198 3.35 21.19 -26.29
C ASP A 198 2.83 21.58 -24.89
N VAL A 199 3.11 20.76 -23.87
CA VAL A 199 2.72 21.00 -22.47
C VAL A 199 3.75 21.87 -21.73
N THR A 200 4.98 21.98 -22.23
CA THR A 200 6.10 22.62 -21.51
C THR A 200 5.84 24.06 -21.10
N THR A 201 5.15 24.83 -21.94
CA THR A 201 4.79 26.22 -21.60
C THR A 201 3.79 26.29 -20.44
N LEU A 202 2.82 25.37 -20.43
CA LEU A 202 1.83 25.25 -19.36
C LEU A 202 2.49 24.79 -18.06
N ALA A 203 3.31 23.73 -18.12
CA ALA A 203 4.03 23.21 -16.97
C ALA A 203 4.93 24.27 -16.34
N LYS A 204 5.72 25.00 -17.15
CA LYS A 204 6.58 26.08 -16.68
C LYS A 204 5.79 27.19 -15.97
N LYS A 205 4.61 27.54 -16.49
CA LYS A 205 3.73 28.54 -15.88
C LYS A 205 3.20 28.05 -14.53
N ILE A 206 2.66 26.84 -14.45
CA ILE A 206 2.10 26.27 -13.21
C ILE A 206 3.17 26.18 -12.11
N VAL A 207 4.36 25.65 -12.46
CA VAL A 207 5.49 25.56 -11.54
C VAL A 207 5.92 26.96 -11.07
N GLY A 208 5.94 27.94 -11.97
CA GLY A 208 6.26 29.34 -11.66
C GLY A 208 5.26 29.98 -10.69
N ASP A 209 3.97 29.88 -10.98
CA ASP A 209 2.90 30.45 -10.15
C ASP A 209 2.94 29.84 -8.73
N LEU A 210 3.07 28.51 -8.62
CA LEU A 210 3.17 27.82 -7.32
C LEU A 210 4.47 28.16 -6.56
N PHE A 211 5.57 28.39 -7.27
CA PHE A 211 6.84 28.77 -6.65
C PHE A 211 6.81 30.21 -6.12
N GLU A 212 6.23 31.15 -6.88
CA GLU A 212 6.08 32.56 -6.46
C GLU A 212 5.22 32.70 -5.20
N ASP A 213 4.20 31.86 -5.03
CA ASP A 213 3.36 31.80 -3.84
C ASP A 213 4.04 31.08 -2.66
N SER A 214 5.18 30.44 -2.89
CA SER A 214 5.94 29.73 -1.85
C SER A 214 6.89 30.66 -1.09
N SER A 215 7.11 30.37 0.20
CA SER A 215 8.09 31.09 1.04
C SER A 215 9.44 30.36 1.16
N ARG A 216 9.69 29.35 0.32
CA ARG A 216 10.82 28.41 0.43
C ARG A 216 11.90 28.68 -0.61
N ASP A 217 13.10 28.15 -0.37
CA ASP A 217 14.08 28.00 -1.44
C ASP A 217 13.62 26.96 -2.46
N LEU A 218 14.17 27.03 -3.68
CA LEU A 218 13.70 26.22 -4.81
C LEU A 218 13.72 24.70 -4.55
N GLN A 219 14.78 24.20 -3.90
CA GLN A 219 14.90 22.77 -3.62
C GLN A 219 13.98 22.34 -2.48
N GLY A 220 13.78 23.20 -1.47
CA GLY A 220 12.75 23.02 -0.46
C GLY A 220 11.34 22.99 -1.04
N PHE A 221 11.04 23.87 -2.00
CA PHE A 221 9.78 23.90 -2.72
C PHE A 221 9.54 22.62 -3.54
N TYR A 222 10.49 22.23 -4.40
CA TYR A 222 10.35 21.01 -5.19
C TYR A 222 10.21 19.77 -4.31
N ARG A 223 10.99 19.65 -3.23
CA ARG A 223 10.92 18.49 -2.32
C ARG A 223 9.53 18.28 -1.73
N GLU A 224 8.84 19.35 -1.37
CA GLU A 224 7.52 19.27 -0.75
C GLU A 224 6.40 19.14 -1.77
N ASN A 225 6.58 19.67 -2.98
CA ASN A 225 5.53 19.74 -3.98
C ASN A 225 5.74 18.80 -5.16
N PHE A 226 6.78 17.96 -5.19
CA PHE A 226 7.17 17.19 -6.38
C PHE A 226 6.01 16.44 -7.05
N LEU A 227 5.24 15.66 -6.29
CA LEU A 227 4.07 14.92 -6.79
C LEU A 227 2.90 15.85 -7.10
N CYS A 228 2.69 16.88 -6.28
CA CYS A 228 1.64 17.88 -6.48
C CYS A 228 1.85 18.70 -7.77
N LEU A 229 3.10 19.00 -8.15
CA LEU A 229 3.41 19.73 -9.38
C LEU A 229 2.96 18.92 -10.60
N ILE A 230 3.19 17.60 -10.58
CA ILE A 230 2.76 16.70 -11.65
C ILE A 230 1.23 16.67 -11.68
N ASP A 231 0.59 16.42 -10.54
CA ASP A 231 -0.87 16.38 -10.42
C ASP A 231 -1.54 17.68 -10.90
N SER A 232 -1.01 18.86 -10.53
CA SER A 232 -1.52 20.15 -10.97
C SER A 232 -1.35 20.41 -12.48
N VAL A 233 -0.30 19.88 -13.09
CA VAL A 233 -0.17 19.95 -14.56
C VAL A 233 -1.25 19.09 -15.21
N PHE A 234 -1.51 17.88 -14.70
CA PHE A 234 -2.59 17.02 -15.19
C PHE A 234 -3.98 17.61 -14.93
N GLU A 235 -4.23 18.20 -13.76
CA GLU A 235 -5.47 18.91 -13.45
C GLU A 235 -5.75 19.99 -14.50
N LYS A 236 -4.74 20.80 -14.84
CA LYS A 236 -4.88 21.86 -15.83
C LYS A 236 -4.97 21.35 -17.25
N MET A 237 -4.30 20.25 -17.58
CA MET A 237 -4.51 19.55 -18.85
C MET A 237 -5.95 19.06 -18.96
N HIS A 238 -6.54 18.51 -17.90
CA HIS A 238 -7.94 18.10 -17.86
C HIS A 238 -8.93 19.28 -17.85
N ASP A 239 -8.58 20.42 -17.27
CA ASP A 239 -9.39 21.64 -17.34
C ASP A 239 -9.37 22.27 -18.75
N GLU A 240 -8.26 22.17 -19.48
CA GLU A 240 -8.11 22.66 -20.86
C GLU A 240 -8.63 21.65 -21.90
N GLU A 241 -8.57 20.35 -21.58
CA GLU A 241 -9.22 19.26 -22.30
C GLU A 241 -10.61 19.01 -21.73
N ASN A 242 -11.64 19.68 -22.27
CA ASN A 242 -12.89 18.95 -22.46
C ASN A 242 -12.48 17.67 -23.21
N LEU A 243 -12.54 16.49 -22.55
CA LEU A 243 -12.26 15.19 -23.15
C LEU A 243 -13.15 15.05 -24.39
N SER A 244 -12.60 15.44 -25.53
CA SER A 244 -13.30 15.43 -26.79
C SER A 244 -12.35 14.89 -27.83
N ILE A 245 -12.78 13.83 -28.49
CA ILE A 245 -12.12 13.30 -29.68
C ILE A 245 -12.03 14.33 -30.81
N ASP A 246 -12.76 15.44 -30.72
CA ASP A 246 -12.69 16.56 -31.67
C ASP A 246 -11.30 17.24 -31.65
N SER A 247 -10.50 17.06 -30.59
CA SER A 247 -9.12 17.56 -30.52
C SER A 247 -8.12 16.68 -31.28
N PHE A 248 -8.49 15.46 -31.65
CA PHE A 248 -7.57 14.54 -32.32
C PHE A 248 -7.28 14.99 -33.75
N THR A 249 -6.00 14.95 -34.11
CA THR A 249 -5.59 15.24 -35.48
C THR A 249 -5.65 13.95 -36.30
N TRP A 250 -6.48 13.93 -37.34
CA TRP A 250 -6.61 12.80 -38.26
C TRP A 250 -5.93 13.09 -39.60
N ARG A 251 -5.37 12.07 -40.26
CA ARG A 251 -4.67 12.28 -41.54
C ARG A 251 -5.63 12.46 -42.71
N ASN A 252 -6.87 11.99 -42.57
CA ASN A 252 -7.93 12.08 -43.57
C ASN A 252 -9.30 11.75 -42.94
N ASP A 253 -10.37 12.16 -43.62
CA ASP A 253 -11.75 11.99 -43.18
C ASP A 253 -12.13 10.51 -42.94
N LEU A 254 -11.54 9.55 -43.65
CA LEU A 254 -11.88 8.13 -43.45
C LEU A 254 -11.38 7.60 -42.10
N GLU A 255 -10.22 8.10 -41.64
CA GLU A 255 -9.65 7.75 -40.34
C GLU A 255 -10.42 8.43 -39.21
N GLU A 256 -10.78 9.71 -39.37
CA GLU A 256 -11.64 10.45 -38.46
C GLU A 256 -13.00 9.78 -38.24
N ASN A 257 -13.68 9.41 -39.33
CA ASN A 257 -14.96 8.70 -39.26
C ASN A 257 -14.84 7.36 -38.50
N ALA A 258 -13.74 6.61 -38.69
CA ALA A 258 -13.54 5.36 -37.96
C ALA A 258 -13.26 5.58 -36.47
N GLY A 259 -12.56 6.66 -36.10
CA GLY A 259 -12.40 7.09 -34.72
C GLY A 259 -13.72 7.46 -34.06
N GLN A 260 -14.55 8.26 -34.73
CA GLN A 260 -15.88 8.65 -34.23
C GLN A 260 -16.83 7.45 -34.07
N GLU A 261 -16.82 6.52 -35.03
CA GLU A 261 -17.59 5.28 -34.96
C GLU A 261 -17.13 4.40 -33.78
N LEU A 262 -15.82 4.29 -33.54
CA LEU A 262 -15.27 3.54 -32.41
C LEU A 262 -15.65 4.17 -31.07
N TYR A 263 -15.49 5.49 -30.95
CA TYR A 263 -15.86 6.24 -29.75
C TYR A 263 -17.35 6.05 -29.42
N SER A 264 -18.21 6.25 -30.42
CA SER A 264 -19.66 6.08 -30.27
C SER A 264 -20.01 4.65 -29.87
N PHE A 265 -19.35 3.65 -30.47
CA PHE A 265 -19.54 2.25 -30.13
C PHE A 265 -19.22 1.96 -28.66
N VAL A 266 -18.09 2.46 -28.14
CA VAL A 266 -17.70 2.26 -26.73
C VAL A 266 -18.69 2.97 -25.80
N MET A 267 -19.09 4.20 -26.13
CA MET A 267 -20.06 4.97 -25.33
C MET A 267 -21.43 4.29 -25.23
N ASP A 268 -21.91 3.71 -26.34
CA ASP A 268 -23.21 3.05 -26.40
C ASP A 268 -23.26 1.73 -25.62
N HIS A 269 -22.13 1.03 -25.46
CA HIS A 269 -22.09 -0.31 -24.87
C HIS A 269 -21.46 -0.37 -23.48
N ASN A 270 -20.58 0.57 -23.13
CA ASN A 270 -19.84 0.58 -21.86
C ASN A 270 -20.14 1.80 -20.97
N HIS A 271 -20.74 2.86 -21.52
CA HIS A 271 -21.14 4.08 -20.80
C HIS A 271 -20.02 4.77 -20.00
N GLN A 272 -18.76 4.59 -20.40
CA GLN A 272 -17.59 5.18 -19.74
C GLN A 272 -16.78 6.00 -20.75
N GLU A 273 -16.79 7.32 -20.55
CA GLU A 273 -16.19 8.32 -21.43
C GLU A 273 -14.66 8.18 -21.50
N GLU A 274 -14.03 7.81 -20.39
CA GLU A 274 -12.58 7.60 -20.29
C GLU A 274 -12.10 6.46 -21.21
N TRP A 275 -12.81 5.33 -21.23
CA TRP A 275 -12.48 4.21 -22.11
C TRP A 275 -12.73 4.54 -23.58
N ALA A 276 -13.81 5.26 -23.88
CA ALA A 276 -14.11 5.68 -25.23
C ALA A 276 -13.00 6.59 -25.77
N TYR A 277 -12.56 7.57 -24.97
CA TYR A 277 -11.46 8.46 -25.31
C TYR A 277 -10.14 7.67 -25.49
N LEU A 278 -9.76 6.85 -24.52
CA LEU A 278 -8.48 6.12 -24.52
C LEU A 278 -8.37 5.14 -25.69
N ILE A 279 -9.40 4.32 -25.92
CA ILE A 279 -9.43 3.37 -27.05
C ILE A 279 -9.38 4.11 -28.39
N THR A 280 -10.04 5.28 -28.49
CA THR A 280 -9.99 6.10 -29.71
C THR A 280 -8.62 6.78 -29.89
N LYS A 281 -7.95 7.16 -28.80
CA LYS A 281 -6.58 7.70 -28.82
C LYS A 281 -5.59 6.66 -29.36
N TYR A 282 -5.66 5.41 -28.92
CA TYR A 282 -4.80 4.34 -29.47
C TYR A 282 -5.02 4.12 -30.98
N LEU A 283 -6.27 4.24 -31.46
CA LEU A 283 -6.55 4.18 -32.88
C LEU A 283 -5.89 5.34 -33.64
N ASN A 284 -5.98 6.56 -33.08
CA ASN A 284 -5.35 7.74 -33.64
C ASN A 284 -3.82 7.59 -33.70
N ASP A 285 -3.19 7.21 -32.58
CA ASP A 285 -1.75 6.96 -32.47
C ASP A 285 -1.28 5.93 -33.51
N TYR A 286 -1.99 4.80 -33.63
CA TYR A 286 -1.69 3.78 -34.63
C TYR A 286 -1.74 4.35 -36.05
N PHE A 287 -2.76 5.16 -36.37
CA PHE A 287 -2.84 5.80 -37.67
C PHE A 287 -1.69 6.77 -37.91
N GLN A 288 -1.26 7.56 -36.92
CA GLN A 288 -0.12 8.45 -37.08
C GLN A 288 1.19 7.68 -37.37
N MET A 289 1.38 6.53 -36.74
CA MET A 289 2.57 5.69 -36.92
C MET A 289 2.55 4.87 -38.23
N ALA A 290 1.36 4.53 -38.74
CA ALA A 290 1.23 3.66 -39.90
C ALA A 290 1.81 4.28 -41.18
N SER A 291 2.92 3.72 -41.67
CA SER A 291 3.61 4.19 -42.90
C SER A 291 2.82 3.96 -44.20
N ALA A 292 1.81 3.08 -44.18
CA ALA A 292 1.02 2.70 -45.34
C ALA A 292 -0.38 3.36 -45.34
N ARG A 293 -0.85 3.77 -46.53
CA ARG A 293 -2.19 4.34 -46.70
C ARG A 293 -3.26 3.29 -46.40
N ILE A 294 -4.06 3.53 -45.36
CA ILE A 294 -5.15 2.67 -44.94
C ILE A 294 -6.37 2.90 -45.83
N ARG A 295 -6.87 1.83 -46.46
CA ARG A 295 -8.02 1.91 -47.40
C ARG A 295 -9.38 1.75 -46.73
N ASN A 296 -9.44 1.01 -45.63
CA ASN A 296 -10.67 0.81 -44.85
C ASN A 296 -10.34 0.90 -43.34
N PRO A 297 -10.35 2.12 -42.78
CA PRO A 297 -10.04 2.37 -41.38
C PRO A 297 -10.98 1.67 -40.37
N ARG A 298 -12.24 1.38 -40.75
CA ARG A 298 -13.22 0.67 -39.90
C ARG A 298 -12.75 -0.72 -39.47
N ILE A 299 -11.97 -1.40 -40.30
CA ILE A 299 -11.40 -2.71 -39.94
C ILE A 299 -10.45 -2.56 -38.75
N TYR A 300 -9.70 -1.45 -38.67
CA TYR A 300 -8.75 -1.20 -37.58
C TYR A 300 -9.47 -0.77 -36.30
N ALA A 301 -10.55 0.00 -36.40
CA ALA A 301 -11.41 0.29 -35.27
C ALA A 301 -11.99 -0.99 -34.63
N ALA A 302 -12.57 -1.87 -35.45
CA ALA A 302 -13.10 -3.16 -34.99
C ALA A 302 -12.00 -4.09 -34.43
N ALA A 303 -10.83 -4.11 -35.06
CA ALA A 303 -9.70 -4.93 -34.62
C ALA A 303 -9.07 -4.45 -33.31
N LEU A 304 -8.94 -3.12 -33.12
CA LEU A 304 -8.45 -2.53 -31.90
C LEU A 304 -9.39 -2.81 -30.73
N TYR A 305 -10.70 -2.63 -30.92
CA TYR A 305 -11.68 -2.95 -29.89
C TYR A 305 -11.65 -4.44 -29.52
N TYR A 306 -11.59 -5.33 -30.51
CA TYR A 306 -11.44 -6.76 -30.28
C TYR A 306 -10.18 -7.10 -29.45
N MET A 307 -9.06 -6.43 -29.74
CA MET A 307 -7.83 -6.60 -28.98
C MET A 307 -7.99 -6.11 -27.53
N CYS A 308 -8.60 -4.94 -27.32
CA CYS A 308 -8.92 -4.44 -25.99
C CYS A 308 -9.82 -5.40 -25.20
N SER A 309 -10.75 -6.13 -25.85
CA SER A 309 -11.62 -7.10 -25.19
C SER A 309 -10.92 -8.37 -24.69
N GLU A 310 -9.75 -8.70 -25.26
CA GLU A 310 -8.94 -9.83 -24.80
C GLU A 310 -8.18 -9.47 -23.51
N VAL A 311 -7.91 -8.17 -23.31
CA VAL A 311 -7.22 -7.64 -22.13
C VAL A 311 -8.21 -7.21 -21.05
N LEU A 312 -9.29 -6.51 -21.41
CA LEU A 312 -10.28 -5.98 -20.48
C LEU A 312 -11.55 -6.84 -20.46
N PRO A 313 -11.79 -7.63 -19.39
CA PRO A 313 -12.95 -8.53 -19.31
C PRO A 313 -14.32 -7.84 -19.35
N ILE A 314 -14.36 -6.51 -19.18
CA ILE A 314 -15.57 -5.67 -19.23
C ILE A 314 -16.02 -5.35 -20.67
N LEU A 315 -15.15 -5.50 -21.67
CA LEU A 315 -15.40 -5.17 -23.09
C LEU A 315 -15.88 -6.39 -23.91
N GLN A 316 -16.71 -7.28 -23.36
CA GLN A 316 -17.01 -8.58 -23.98
C GLN A 316 -17.80 -8.50 -25.29
N PHE A 317 -17.16 -8.84 -26.43
CA PHE A 317 -17.79 -8.99 -27.74
C PHE A 317 -17.16 -10.09 -28.59
N THR A 318 -17.94 -10.68 -29.49
CA THR A 318 -17.42 -11.59 -30.51
C THR A 318 -17.00 -10.84 -31.78
N GLN A 319 -16.01 -11.35 -32.52
CA GLN A 319 -15.62 -10.83 -33.84
C GLN A 319 -16.82 -10.77 -34.82
N LYS A 320 -17.83 -11.61 -34.64
CA LYS A 320 -19.05 -11.64 -35.46
C LYS A 320 -19.95 -10.43 -35.19
N GLU A 321 -20.07 -10.03 -33.93
CA GLU A 321 -20.84 -8.84 -33.52
C GLU A 321 -20.13 -7.57 -33.99
N LEU A 322 -18.82 -7.48 -33.76
CA LEU A 322 -18.00 -6.36 -34.24
C LEU A 322 -18.03 -6.24 -35.77
N GLY A 323 -17.95 -7.37 -36.49
CA GLY A 323 -18.07 -7.38 -37.94
C GLY A 323 -19.41 -6.88 -38.46
N THR A 324 -20.49 -7.12 -37.70
CA THR A 324 -21.82 -6.60 -38.05
C THR A 324 -21.92 -5.10 -37.80
N PHE A 325 -21.37 -4.59 -36.70
CA PHE A 325 -21.43 -3.18 -36.35
C PHE A 325 -20.57 -2.30 -37.28
N PHE A 326 -19.32 -2.70 -37.50
CA PHE A 326 -18.37 -1.92 -38.31
C PHE A 326 -18.47 -2.19 -39.82
N ASP A 327 -19.39 -3.05 -40.25
CA ASP A 327 -19.56 -3.49 -41.65
C ASP A 327 -18.28 -4.08 -42.26
N VAL A 328 -17.66 -5.02 -41.53
CA VAL A 328 -16.41 -5.68 -41.90
C VAL A 328 -16.46 -7.19 -41.66
N SER A 329 -15.64 -7.96 -42.39
CA SER A 329 -15.62 -9.41 -42.18
C SER A 329 -14.85 -9.79 -40.90
N PRO A 330 -15.32 -10.77 -40.10
CA PRO A 330 -14.59 -11.25 -38.91
C PRO A 330 -13.15 -11.69 -39.22
N ALA A 331 -12.93 -12.29 -40.39
CA ALA A 331 -11.61 -12.68 -40.86
C ALA A 331 -10.66 -11.48 -41.07
N SER A 332 -11.19 -10.30 -41.42
CA SER A 332 -10.41 -9.08 -41.55
C SER A 332 -10.04 -8.46 -40.19
N ILE A 333 -10.92 -8.59 -39.20
CA ILE A 333 -10.68 -8.15 -37.82
C ILE A 333 -9.48 -8.92 -37.25
N SER A 334 -9.52 -10.25 -37.29
CA SER A 334 -8.45 -11.11 -36.77
C SER A 334 -7.09 -10.91 -37.46
N ASN A 335 -7.06 -10.62 -38.76
CA ASN A 335 -5.79 -10.37 -39.45
C ASN A 335 -5.22 -8.99 -39.09
N ARG A 336 -6.08 -8.00 -38.82
CA ARG A 336 -5.64 -6.65 -38.44
C ARG A 336 -5.29 -6.50 -36.97
N SER A 337 -5.90 -7.28 -36.07
CA SER A 337 -5.51 -7.27 -34.66
C SER A 337 -4.04 -7.62 -34.51
N TYR A 338 -3.54 -8.63 -35.23
CA TYR A 338 -2.11 -8.98 -35.24
C TYR A 338 -1.18 -7.84 -35.71
N THR A 339 -1.62 -7.04 -36.70
CA THR A 339 -0.81 -5.90 -37.19
C THR A 339 -0.79 -4.73 -36.20
N ILE A 340 -1.90 -4.50 -35.50
CA ILE A 340 -2.01 -3.46 -34.47
C ILE A 340 -1.18 -3.88 -33.25
N ASP A 341 -1.28 -5.14 -32.85
CA ASP A 341 -0.53 -5.74 -31.74
C ASP A 341 0.99 -5.61 -31.94
N GLU A 342 1.51 -5.90 -33.14
CA GLU A 342 2.94 -5.72 -33.44
C GLU A 342 3.41 -4.25 -33.32
N ALA A 343 2.52 -3.28 -33.54
CA ALA A 343 2.88 -1.86 -33.56
C ALA A 343 2.72 -1.16 -32.20
N ILE A 344 1.63 -1.45 -31.48
CA ILE A 344 1.26 -0.77 -30.23
C ILE A 344 0.83 -1.74 -29.12
N GLY A 345 0.87 -3.04 -29.33
CA GLY A 345 0.41 -4.07 -28.38
C GLY A 345 1.18 -4.08 -27.07
N GLU A 346 2.51 -3.93 -27.09
CA GLU A 346 3.32 -3.83 -25.86
C GLU A 346 2.97 -2.59 -25.04
N ARG A 347 2.78 -1.43 -25.70
CA ARG A 347 2.38 -0.17 -25.05
C ARG A 347 0.98 -0.28 -24.46
N MET A 348 0.03 -0.85 -25.21
CA MET A 348 -1.33 -1.09 -24.71
C MET A 348 -1.36 -2.09 -23.56
N ALA A 349 -0.63 -3.20 -23.66
CA ALA A 349 -0.54 -4.19 -22.58
C ALA A 349 0.09 -3.60 -21.32
N TYR A 350 1.12 -2.76 -21.46
CA TYR A 350 1.68 -1.99 -20.37
C TYR A 350 0.62 -1.06 -19.77
N ASP A 351 0.04 -0.15 -20.56
CA ASP A 351 -0.97 0.82 -20.11
C ASP A 351 -2.20 0.15 -19.47
N PHE A 352 -2.64 -1.03 -19.95
CA PHE A 352 -3.72 -1.80 -19.33
C PHE A 352 -3.27 -2.59 -18.10
N SER A 353 -2.06 -3.16 -18.08
CA SER A 353 -1.50 -3.78 -16.88
C SER A 353 -1.34 -2.78 -15.73
N MET A 354 -1.12 -1.51 -16.08
CA MET A 354 -1.13 -0.41 -15.13
C MET A 354 -2.49 -0.14 -14.50
N LEU A 355 -3.58 -0.50 -15.20
CA LEU A 355 -4.96 -0.31 -14.77
C LEU A 355 -5.52 -1.56 -14.08
N GLU A 356 -4.90 -2.74 -14.25
CA GLU A 356 -5.36 -4.02 -13.66
C GLU A 356 -4.73 -4.36 -12.30
N GLN A 357 -3.65 -3.70 -11.86
CA GLN A 357 -2.97 -3.98 -10.57
C GLN A 357 -3.71 -3.47 -9.31
N HIS A 358 -5.05 -3.38 -9.33
CA HIS A 358 -5.87 -3.04 -8.17
C HIS A 358 -6.01 -4.19 -7.14
N GLY A 359 -4.96 -4.97 -6.87
CA GLY A 359 -5.12 -6.17 -6.05
C GLY A 359 -3.85 -6.82 -5.52
N GLU A 360 -2.94 -6.08 -4.89
CA GLU A 360 -2.11 -6.70 -3.85
C GLU A 360 -2.95 -6.87 -2.56
N PRO A 361 -2.81 -7.98 -1.82
CA PRO A 361 -3.59 -8.19 -0.61
C PRO A 361 -3.17 -7.18 0.45
N SER A 362 -3.96 -6.12 0.62
CA SER A 362 -3.83 -5.22 1.78
C SER A 362 -3.75 -6.05 3.06
N LEU A 363 -2.76 -5.74 3.91
CA LEU A 363 -2.61 -6.36 5.22
C LEU A 363 -3.88 -6.09 6.03
N SER A 364 -4.74 -7.10 6.13
CA SER A 364 -6.06 -6.99 6.75
C SER A 364 -6.08 -7.70 8.10
N PHE A 365 -6.36 -6.94 9.15
CA PHE A 365 -6.49 -7.42 10.52
C PHE A 365 -7.96 -7.72 10.84
N LEU A 366 -8.21 -8.82 11.55
CA LEU A 366 -9.53 -9.15 12.09
C LEU A 366 -9.80 -8.33 13.36
N TYR A 367 -10.94 -7.64 13.41
CA TYR A 367 -11.44 -7.01 14.62
C TYR A 367 -12.53 -7.87 15.27
N GLY A 368 -12.46 -7.99 16.60
CA GLY A 368 -13.38 -8.78 17.39
C GLY A 368 -12.81 -10.12 17.81
N ASN A 369 -13.70 -11.01 18.26
CA ASN A 369 -13.34 -12.23 18.97
C ASN A 369 -14.12 -13.45 18.42
N GLU A 370 -14.73 -13.32 17.24
CA GLU A 370 -15.29 -14.44 16.49
C GLU A 370 -14.16 -15.41 16.04
N PRO A 371 -14.46 -16.69 15.78
CA PRO A 371 -13.47 -17.63 15.25
C PRO A 371 -12.79 -17.10 13.99
N ALA A 372 -11.48 -17.30 13.88
CA ALA A 372 -10.80 -17.08 12.60
C ALA A 372 -11.37 -18.04 11.54
N PRO A 373 -11.37 -17.69 10.24
CA PRO A 373 -11.91 -18.55 9.18
C PRO A 373 -11.34 -19.97 9.17
N THR A 374 -10.11 -20.15 9.66
CA THR A 374 -9.40 -21.43 9.73
C THR A 374 -9.72 -22.25 10.98
N GLU A 375 -10.38 -21.68 12.00
CA GLU A 375 -10.56 -22.33 13.31
C GLU A 375 -11.42 -23.59 13.22
N LYS A 376 -12.52 -23.55 12.46
CA LYS A 376 -13.38 -24.72 12.23
C LYS A 376 -12.57 -25.88 11.64
N THR A 377 -11.80 -25.61 10.59
CA THR A 377 -10.93 -26.62 9.98
C THR A 377 -9.88 -27.13 10.97
N MET A 378 -9.25 -26.26 11.77
CA MET A 378 -8.31 -26.70 12.81
C MET A 378 -8.98 -27.60 13.85
N TRP A 379 -10.23 -27.31 14.21
CA TRP A 379 -11.03 -28.14 15.10
C TRP A 379 -11.35 -29.51 14.48
N GLU A 380 -11.75 -29.55 13.21
CA GLU A 380 -11.99 -30.80 12.47
C GLU A 380 -10.72 -31.67 12.37
N ILE A 381 -9.57 -31.06 12.11
CA ILE A 381 -8.25 -31.73 12.11
C ILE A 381 -7.95 -32.33 13.49
N MET A 382 -8.18 -31.55 14.54
CA MET A 382 -7.97 -31.99 15.92
C MET A 382 -8.86 -33.20 16.27
N LEU A 383 -10.13 -33.21 15.84
CA LEU A 383 -11.01 -34.35 16.08
C LEU A 383 -10.52 -35.64 15.41
N VAL A 384 -10.02 -35.55 14.18
CA VAL A 384 -9.51 -36.72 13.45
C VAL A 384 -8.24 -37.24 14.10
N THR A 385 -7.33 -36.34 14.48
CA THR A 385 -6.03 -36.68 15.08
C THR A 385 -6.14 -37.20 16.51
N GLU A 386 -7.07 -36.71 17.33
CA GLU A 386 -7.29 -37.22 18.68
C GLU A 386 -7.97 -38.61 18.70
N ASN A 387 -8.71 -38.97 17.64
CA ASN A 387 -9.45 -40.24 17.54
C ASN A 387 -8.74 -41.34 16.74
N SER A 388 -7.52 -41.09 16.24
CA SER A 388 -6.81 -42.03 15.36
C SER A 388 -5.36 -42.23 15.83
N ASP A 389 -4.99 -43.47 16.12
CA ASP A 389 -3.63 -43.82 16.56
C ASP A 389 -2.59 -43.76 15.40
N ASP A 390 -3.04 -43.89 14.15
CA ASP A 390 -2.22 -43.84 12.92
C ASP A 390 -2.89 -42.94 11.87
N VAL A 391 -2.62 -41.63 11.89
CA VAL A 391 -3.07 -40.70 10.84
C VAL A 391 -2.01 -40.61 9.74
N ASP A 392 -2.35 -41.08 8.54
CA ASP A 392 -1.56 -40.78 7.33
C ASP A 392 -1.75 -39.29 6.96
N LEU A 393 -0.78 -38.48 7.37
CA LEU A 393 -0.77 -37.03 7.15
C LEU A 393 -0.83 -36.66 5.66
N ASP A 394 -0.25 -37.46 4.77
CA ASP A 394 -0.23 -37.15 3.33
C ASP A 394 -1.60 -37.43 2.70
N GLN A 395 -2.26 -38.52 3.10
CA GLN A 395 -3.63 -38.80 2.69
C GLN A 395 -4.61 -37.76 3.23
N PHE A 396 -4.43 -37.35 4.48
CA PHE A 396 -5.24 -36.34 5.15
C PHE A 396 -5.11 -34.97 4.48
N MET A 397 -3.89 -34.53 4.18
CA MET A 397 -3.62 -33.26 3.49
C MET A 397 -4.21 -33.21 2.07
N ARG A 398 -4.28 -34.36 1.37
CA ARG A 398 -4.98 -34.48 0.08
C ARG A 398 -6.49 -34.32 0.22
N GLN A 399 -7.12 -34.93 1.23
CA GLN A 399 -8.56 -34.81 1.46
C GLN A 399 -9.00 -33.37 1.76
N THR A 400 -8.22 -32.63 2.54
CA THR A 400 -8.46 -31.18 2.76
C THR A 400 -8.44 -30.36 1.47
N ARG A 401 -7.67 -30.77 0.46
CA ARG A 401 -7.57 -30.07 -0.84
C ARG A 401 -8.69 -30.47 -1.83
N GLU A 402 -9.29 -31.65 -1.65
CA GLU A 402 -10.20 -32.26 -2.63
C GLU A 402 -11.70 -32.12 -2.28
N GLY A 403 -12.07 -31.50 -1.14
CA GLY A 403 -13.47 -31.10 -0.88
C GLY A 403 -14.08 -31.45 0.48
N GLY A 404 -13.29 -31.71 1.52
CA GLY A 404 -13.77 -31.75 2.91
C GLY A 404 -13.12 -32.84 3.78
N ILE A 405 -13.01 -32.60 5.09
CA ILE A 405 -12.47 -33.56 6.06
C ILE A 405 -13.56 -34.57 6.44
N ARG A 406 -13.28 -35.88 6.33
CA ARG A 406 -14.19 -36.91 6.83
C ARG A 406 -14.07 -37.00 8.36
N LEU A 407 -15.10 -36.51 9.05
CA LEU A 407 -15.15 -36.55 10.51
C LEU A 407 -15.46 -37.96 11.06
N PRO A 408 -14.95 -38.30 12.26
CA PRO A 408 -15.38 -39.47 13.01
C PRO A 408 -16.83 -39.32 13.49
N GLU A 409 -17.37 -40.35 14.14
CA GLU A 409 -18.64 -40.23 14.86
C GLU A 409 -18.48 -39.20 15.98
N LEU A 410 -19.28 -38.13 15.91
CA LEU A 410 -19.18 -37.01 16.84
C LEU A 410 -19.89 -37.34 18.16
N THR A 411 -19.30 -36.91 19.26
CA THR A 411 -20.00 -36.88 20.55
C THR A 411 -21.06 -35.77 20.55
N HIS A 412 -22.07 -35.87 21.42
CA HIS A 412 -23.08 -34.81 21.59
C HIS A 412 -22.47 -33.41 21.81
N LYS A 413 -21.30 -33.31 22.45
CA LYS A 413 -20.58 -32.04 22.63
C LYS A 413 -20.03 -31.50 21.31
N GLU A 414 -19.46 -32.37 20.49
CA GLU A 414 -18.87 -32.01 19.21
C GLU A 414 -19.96 -31.69 18.18
N GLU A 415 -21.07 -32.42 18.19
CA GLU A 415 -22.28 -32.06 17.43
C GLU A 415 -22.80 -30.68 17.82
N ALA A 416 -22.86 -30.37 19.13
CA ALA A 416 -23.26 -29.06 19.60
C ALA A 416 -22.27 -27.96 19.15
N GLN A 417 -20.95 -28.20 19.22
CA GLN A 417 -19.95 -27.24 18.76
C GLN A 417 -19.99 -27.02 17.24
N GLN A 418 -20.28 -28.06 16.45
CA GLN A 418 -20.45 -27.94 15.00
C GLN A 418 -21.59 -26.98 14.65
N LEU A 419 -22.74 -27.12 15.34
CA LEU A 419 -23.86 -26.17 15.20
C LEU A 419 -23.47 -24.74 15.57
N ILE A 420 -22.50 -24.56 16.47
CA ILE A 420 -22.02 -23.24 16.85
C ILE A 420 -21.08 -22.63 15.81
N TYR A 421 -20.24 -23.41 15.13
CA TYR A 421 -19.51 -22.89 13.97
C TYR A 421 -20.45 -22.42 12.86
N GLU A 422 -21.53 -23.17 12.59
CA GLU A 422 -22.60 -22.71 11.69
C GLU A 422 -23.27 -21.42 12.21
N ALA A 423 -23.45 -21.29 13.53
CA ALA A 423 -24.02 -20.09 14.13
C ALA A 423 -23.14 -18.84 13.96
N PHE A 424 -21.81 -18.98 14.03
CA PHE A 424 -20.88 -17.85 13.79
C PHE A 424 -20.96 -17.34 12.35
N GLU A 425 -21.13 -18.23 11.37
CA GLU A 425 -21.29 -17.90 9.95
C GLU A 425 -22.68 -17.32 9.64
N ALA A 426 -23.70 -17.66 10.43
CA ALA A 426 -25.08 -17.21 10.24
C ALA A 426 -25.34 -15.79 10.76
N GLN A 427 -26.31 -15.12 10.12
CA GLN A 427 -26.84 -13.83 10.57
C GLN A 427 -28.03 -14.03 11.55
N PRO A 428 -28.31 -13.05 12.43
CA PRO A 428 -29.56 -13.04 13.20
C PRO A 428 -30.81 -13.06 12.29
N PRO A 429 -31.90 -13.79 12.65
CA PRO A 429 -32.12 -14.54 13.90
C PRO A 429 -31.64 -16.00 13.85
N GLU A 430 -31.16 -16.49 12.71
CA GLU A 430 -30.76 -17.89 12.52
C GLU A 430 -29.60 -18.27 13.45
N ARG A 431 -28.60 -17.38 13.58
CA ARG A 431 -27.49 -17.48 14.56
C ARG A 431 -27.98 -17.95 15.93
N TYR A 432 -29.01 -17.31 16.48
CA TYR A 432 -29.53 -17.61 17.81
C TYR A 432 -30.36 -18.90 17.85
N THR A 433 -31.03 -19.24 16.75
CA THR A 433 -31.77 -20.50 16.61
C THR A 433 -30.81 -21.69 16.63
N LEU A 434 -29.66 -21.57 15.97
CA LEU A 434 -28.60 -22.58 16.00
C LEU A 434 -28.01 -22.75 17.41
N CYS A 435 -27.82 -21.66 18.16
CA CYS A 435 -27.41 -21.74 19.57
C CYS A 435 -28.43 -22.49 20.44
N GLU A 436 -29.73 -22.23 20.25
CA GLU A 436 -30.79 -22.92 20.98
C GLU A 436 -30.90 -24.40 20.60
N LYS A 437 -30.57 -24.77 19.36
CA LYS A 437 -30.43 -26.17 18.94
C LYS A 437 -29.23 -26.83 19.60
N ALA A 438 -28.06 -26.17 19.59
CA ALA A 438 -26.85 -26.67 20.24
C ALA A 438 -27.09 -26.96 21.73
N LEU A 439 -27.79 -26.06 22.46
CA LEU A 439 -28.14 -26.27 23.87
C LEU A 439 -29.12 -27.41 24.14
N LYS A 440 -29.90 -27.84 23.15
CA LYS A 440 -30.75 -29.04 23.25
C LYS A 440 -29.95 -30.33 23.06
N VAL A 441 -28.88 -30.28 22.27
CA VAL A 441 -27.95 -31.39 22.06
C VAL A 441 -27.02 -31.53 23.27
N ASP A 442 -26.40 -30.43 23.69
CA ASP A 442 -25.58 -30.35 24.89
C ASP A 442 -25.85 -29.04 25.66
N ALA A 443 -26.42 -29.17 26.87
CA ALA A 443 -26.72 -28.02 27.72
C ALA A 443 -25.46 -27.32 28.25
N ASP A 444 -24.31 -27.98 28.19
CA ASP A 444 -23.00 -27.47 28.61
C ASP A 444 -22.22 -26.79 27.47
N CYS A 445 -22.79 -26.69 26.25
CA CYS A 445 -22.15 -26.04 25.09
C CYS A 445 -21.82 -24.56 25.37
N ALA A 446 -20.54 -24.26 25.59
CA ALA A 446 -20.11 -22.99 26.15
C ALA A 446 -20.27 -21.80 25.18
N ASP A 447 -19.84 -21.93 23.93
CA ASP A 447 -19.97 -20.86 22.93
C ASP A 447 -21.43 -20.54 22.59
N ALA A 448 -22.39 -21.45 22.82
CA ALA A 448 -23.80 -21.13 22.69
C ALA A 448 -24.22 -20.00 23.64
N TYR A 449 -23.72 -20.01 24.88
CA TYR A 449 -23.95 -18.92 25.83
C TYR A 449 -23.23 -17.63 25.43
N ASN A 450 -22.10 -17.73 24.73
CA ASN A 450 -21.38 -16.58 24.18
C ASN A 450 -22.25 -15.83 23.16
N LEU A 451 -22.73 -16.54 22.14
CA LEU A 451 -23.56 -15.95 21.08
C LEU A 451 -24.93 -15.50 21.60
N LEU A 452 -25.54 -16.23 22.55
CA LEU A 452 -26.80 -15.79 23.17
C LEU A 452 -26.65 -14.53 24.02
N ALA A 453 -25.45 -14.23 24.52
CA ALA A 453 -25.20 -12.98 25.24
C ALA A 453 -25.21 -11.76 24.30
N GLU A 454 -24.94 -11.94 23.00
CA GLU A 454 -24.96 -10.85 22.00
C GLU A 454 -26.36 -10.24 21.83
N LYS A 455 -27.42 -11.07 21.85
CA LYS A 455 -28.81 -10.59 21.74
C LYS A 455 -29.37 -9.98 23.03
N GLU A 456 -28.67 -10.15 24.15
CA GLU A 456 -29.18 -9.76 25.45
C GLU A 456 -28.96 -8.28 25.73
N LYS A 457 -30.06 -7.55 25.94
CA LYS A 457 -30.03 -6.10 26.18
C LYS A 457 -29.77 -5.74 27.64
N ARG A 458 -30.11 -6.62 28.58
CA ARG A 458 -29.91 -6.38 30.01
C ARG A 458 -28.51 -6.81 30.41
N MET A 459 -27.68 -5.85 30.81
CA MET A 459 -26.29 -6.09 31.22
C MET A 459 -26.16 -7.19 32.28
N GLU A 460 -27.03 -7.19 33.29
CA GLU A 460 -27.02 -8.23 34.34
C GLU A 460 -27.23 -9.65 33.77
N THR A 461 -28.13 -9.81 32.80
CA THR A 461 -28.39 -11.11 32.15
C THR A 461 -27.24 -11.48 31.21
N LYS A 462 -26.69 -10.51 30.45
CA LYS A 462 -25.53 -10.69 29.58
C LYS A 462 -24.33 -11.24 30.36
N LEU A 463 -24.02 -10.61 31.50
CA LEU A 463 -22.95 -11.06 32.41
C LEU A 463 -23.21 -12.48 32.93
N LYS A 464 -24.43 -12.80 33.37
CA LYS A 464 -24.78 -14.17 33.85
C LYS A 464 -24.59 -15.24 32.77
N LEU A 465 -24.94 -14.94 31.51
CA LEU A 465 -24.74 -15.85 30.38
C LEU A 465 -23.24 -16.08 30.12
N LEU A 466 -22.46 -15.01 30.03
CA LEU A 466 -21.01 -15.06 29.81
C LEU A 466 -20.28 -15.79 30.94
N GLU A 467 -20.61 -15.49 32.20
CA GLU A 467 -20.05 -16.19 33.37
C GLU A 467 -20.39 -17.69 33.37
N LYS A 468 -21.62 -18.04 32.98
CA LYS A 468 -22.04 -19.45 32.87
C LYS A 468 -21.24 -20.16 31.79
N GLY A 469 -21.17 -19.60 30.58
CA GLY A 469 -20.41 -20.15 29.46
C GLY A 469 -18.93 -20.32 29.83
N MET A 470 -18.30 -19.27 30.37
CA MET A 470 -16.90 -19.30 30.80
C MET A 470 -16.64 -20.42 31.82
N ARG A 471 -17.54 -20.60 32.81
CA ARG A 471 -17.40 -21.65 33.83
C ARG A 471 -17.50 -23.05 33.22
N LEU A 472 -18.40 -23.26 32.27
CA LEU A 472 -18.57 -24.53 31.56
C LEU A 472 -17.33 -24.85 30.73
N ALA A 473 -16.86 -23.89 29.91
CA ALA A 473 -15.63 -24.04 29.15
C ALA A 473 -14.43 -24.34 30.06
N LYS A 474 -14.28 -23.60 31.16
CA LYS A 474 -13.19 -23.81 32.13
C LYS A 474 -13.21 -25.21 32.75
N LYS A 475 -14.39 -25.75 33.04
CA LYS A 475 -14.56 -27.10 33.58
C LYS A 475 -14.12 -28.16 32.57
N GLU A 476 -14.41 -27.94 31.30
CA GLU A 476 -14.04 -28.84 30.20
C GLU A 476 -12.53 -28.88 29.99
N ILE A 477 -11.88 -27.72 29.93
CA ILE A 477 -10.43 -27.62 29.73
C ILE A 477 -9.62 -27.58 31.03
N ARG A 478 -10.16 -28.09 32.14
CA ARG A 478 -9.51 -28.01 33.47
C ARG A 478 -8.09 -28.58 33.47
N GLU A 479 -7.86 -29.60 32.66
CA GLU A 479 -6.59 -30.33 32.58
C GLU A 479 -5.55 -29.55 31.75
N CYS A 480 -5.98 -28.54 30.99
CA CYS A 480 -5.10 -27.69 30.18
C CYS A 480 -4.41 -26.59 31.00
N PHE A 481 -4.84 -26.29 32.23
CA PHE A 481 -4.29 -25.22 33.08
C PHE A 481 -3.01 -25.64 33.84
N HIS A 482 -2.04 -26.23 33.14
CA HIS A 482 -0.69 -26.46 33.65
C HIS A 482 0.33 -25.63 32.87
N ASP A 483 1.54 -25.48 33.43
CA ASP A 483 2.62 -24.76 32.76
C ASP A 483 2.96 -25.45 31.42
N GLY A 484 3.08 -24.66 30.35
CA GLY A 484 3.49 -25.13 29.03
C GLY A 484 2.39 -25.46 28.02
N THR A 485 1.10 -25.42 28.38
CA THR A 485 0.01 -25.58 27.39
C THR A 485 -0.04 -24.38 26.43
N PRO A 486 0.12 -24.58 25.11
CA PRO A 486 0.01 -23.49 24.14
C PRO A 486 -1.48 -23.19 23.88
N PHE A 487 -2.13 -22.47 24.81
CA PHE A 487 -3.58 -22.23 24.84
C PHE A 487 -4.12 -21.81 23.45
N TRP A 488 -3.58 -20.76 22.82
CA TRP A 488 -4.05 -20.33 21.50
C TRP A 488 -3.96 -21.40 20.39
N LYS A 489 -2.89 -22.21 20.40
CA LYS A 489 -2.67 -23.27 19.41
C LYS A 489 -3.62 -24.45 19.64
N TYR A 490 -4.09 -24.65 20.87
CA TYR A 490 -5.01 -25.73 21.21
C TYR A 490 -6.47 -25.26 21.11
N VAL A 491 -7.13 -25.61 20.01
CA VAL A 491 -8.46 -25.09 19.64
C VAL A 491 -9.53 -25.37 20.70
N ARG A 492 -9.46 -26.48 21.45
CA ARG A 492 -10.41 -26.75 22.56
C ARG A 492 -10.43 -25.65 23.63
N THR A 493 -9.37 -24.87 23.78
CA THR A 493 -9.31 -23.79 24.80
C THR A 493 -9.90 -22.46 24.32
N ARG A 494 -10.09 -22.27 23.02
CA ARG A 494 -10.54 -21.00 22.44
C ARG A 494 -11.93 -20.57 22.90
N PRO A 495 -12.93 -21.46 23.10
CA PRO A 495 -14.21 -21.06 23.69
C PRO A 495 -14.05 -20.39 25.07
N TYR A 496 -13.18 -20.93 25.93
CA TYR A 496 -12.89 -20.32 27.24
C TYR A 496 -12.26 -18.93 27.08
N MET A 497 -11.28 -18.80 26.17
CA MET A 497 -10.61 -17.53 25.90
C MET A 497 -11.57 -16.48 25.36
N ARG A 498 -12.44 -16.87 24.41
CA ARG A 498 -13.46 -16.01 23.81
C ARG A 498 -14.45 -15.49 24.86
N LEU A 499 -15.04 -16.41 25.63
CA LEU A 499 -15.98 -16.09 26.70
C LEU A 499 -15.36 -15.20 27.78
N THR A 500 -14.10 -15.44 28.15
CA THR A 500 -13.40 -14.64 29.15
C THR A 500 -13.19 -13.20 28.67
N LEU A 501 -12.82 -13.01 27.39
CA LEU A 501 -12.65 -11.67 26.82
C LEU A 501 -14.00 -10.95 26.71
N ASN A 502 -15.04 -11.62 26.21
CA ASN A 502 -16.37 -11.04 26.10
C ASN A 502 -16.97 -10.69 27.48
N LEU A 503 -16.69 -11.49 28.51
CA LEU A 503 -17.01 -11.15 29.90
C LEU A 503 -16.26 -9.89 30.36
N ALA A 504 -14.96 -9.80 30.10
CA ALA A 504 -14.17 -8.63 30.46
C ALA A 504 -14.65 -7.35 29.76
N LEU A 505 -15.03 -7.44 28.48
CA LEU A 505 -15.61 -6.33 27.71
C LEU A 505 -16.96 -5.90 28.28
N ALA A 506 -17.85 -6.85 28.62
CA ALA A 506 -19.12 -6.54 29.27
C ALA A 506 -18.93 -5.90 30.66
N LEU A 507 -17.94 -6.36 31.44
CA LEU A 507 -17.57 -5.74 32.72
C LEU A 507 -17.02 -4.32 32.53
N LYS A 508 -16.23 -4.08 31.49
CA LYS A 508 -15.77 -2.73 31.10
C LYS A 508 -16.94 -1.82 30.78
N GLU A 509 -17.92 -2.30 29.99
CA GLU A 509 -19.16 -1.56 29.68
C GLU A 509 -19.99 -1.26 30.96
N ASP A 510 -20.04 -2.20 31.90
CA ASP A 510 -20.69 -2.05 33.21
C ASP A 510 -19.86 -1.24 34.23
N SER A 511 -18.76 -0.61 33.81
CA SER A 511 -17.85 0.18 34.65
C SER A 511 -17.16 -0.59 35.79
N ARG A 512 -17.13 -1.92 35.73
CA ARG A 512 -16.44 -2.81 36.69
C ARG A 512 -14.98 -3.04 36.27
N TYR A 513 -14.23 -1.95 36.21
CA TYR A 513 -12.90 -1.91 35.57
C TYR A 513 -11.85 -2.83 36.20
N ASP A 514 -11.79 -2.96 37.52
CA ASP A 514 -10.81 -3.83 38.17
C ASP A 514 -11.03 -5.31 37.85
N GLU A 515 -12.29 -5.73 37.71
CA GLU A 515 -12.64 -7.09 37.30
C GLU A 515 -12.32 -7.34 35.83
N ALA A 516 -12.63 -6.37 34.95
CA ALA A 516 -12.26 -6.43 33.54
C ALA A 516 -10.73 -6.55 33.37
N ILE A 517 -9.94 -5.71 34.05
CA ILE A 517 -8.48 -5.76 34.07
C ILE A 517 -7.99 -7.13 34.55
N TYR A 518 -8.60 -7.67 35.62
CA TYR A 518 -8.22 -8.98 36.15
C TYR A 518 -8.34 -10.07 35.09
N TYR A 519 -9.49 -10.16 34.41
CA TYR A 519 -9.72 -11.17 33.37
C TYR A 519 -8.83 -10.98 32.14
N MET A 520 -8.66 -9.75 31.67
CA MET A 520 -7.76 -9.43 30.55
C MET A 520 -6.30 -9.83 30.88
N LYS A 521 -5.82 -9.54 32.09
CA LYS A 521 -4.48 -9.98 32.52
C LYS A 521 -4.36 -11.50 32.64
N GLN A 522 -5.42 -12.21 33.05
CA GLN A 522 -5.37 -13.67 33.03
C GLN A 522 -5.26 -14.20 31.60
N LEU A 523 -5.98 -13.61 30.65
CA LEU A 523 -5.87 -13.99 29.23
C LEU A 523 -4.47 -13.74 28.68
N MET A 524 -3.87 -12.58 28.95
CA MET A 524 -2.50 -12.28 28.52
C MET A 524 -1.47 -13.29 29.04
N LYS A 525 -1.70 -13.90 30.22
CA LYS A 525 -0.83 -14.97 30.74
C LYS A 525 -1.00 -16.29 30.00
N LEU A 526 -2.23 -16.61 29.60
CA LEU A 526 -2.54 -17.83 28.85
C LEU A 526 -2.17 -17.69 27.36
N ASN A 527 -2.19 -16.47 26.84
CA ASN A 527 -1.97 -16.11 25.46
C ASN A 527 -0.94 -14.99 25.37
N ALA A 528 0.32 -15.33 25.64
CA ALA A 528 1.42 -14.36 25.70
C ALA A 528 1.70 -13.66 24.35
N GLU A 529 1.35 -14.27 23.23
CA GLU A 529 1.47 -13.65 21.89
C GLU A 529 0.29 -12.71 21.57
N ASP A 530 -0.66 -12.56 22.50
CA ASP A 530 -1.85 -11.74 22.37
C ASP A 530 -2.63 -11.96 21.05
N ASN A 531 -2.79 -13.22 20.65
CA ASN A 531 -3.49 -13.56 19.40
C ASN A 531 -4.97 -13.10 19.34
N GLN A 532 -5.56 -12.67 20.47
CA GLN A 532 -6.92 -12.13 20.54
C GLN A 532 -6.96 -10.59 20.55
N GLY A 533 -5.81 -9.91 20.57
CA GLY A 533 -5.73 -8.46 20.67
C GLY A 533 -6.25 -7.89 22.00
N VAL A 534 -6.11 -8.63 23.10
CA VAL A 534 -6.53 -8.21 24.45
C VAL A 534 -5.82 -6.93 24.87
N ARG A 535 -4.57 -6.72 24.45
CA ARG A 535 -3.80 -5.51 24.81
C ARG A 535 -4.49 -4.23 24.37
N TYR A 536 -5.16 -4.25 23.22
CA TYR A 536 -5.80 -3.08 22.64
C TYR A 536 -6.97 -2.56 23.49
N GLU A 537 -7.58 -3.45 24.28
CA GLU A 537 -8.67 -3.13 25.21
C GLU A 537 -8.16 -2.90 26.64
N LEU A 538 -7.08 -3.60 27.03
CA LEU A 538 -6.47 -3.51 28.35
C LEU A 538 -5.70 -2.19 28.55
N ILE A 539 -4.89 -1.77 27.58
CA ILE A 539 -4.04 -0.57 27.70
C ILE A 539 -4.88 0.69 28.00
N PRO A 540 -5.97 1.01 27.26
CA PRO A 540 -6.77 2.20 27.54
C PRO A 540 -7.39 2.14 28.93
N LEU A 541 -7.79 0.95 29.38
CA LEU A 541 -8.36 0.74 30.71
C LEU A 541 -7.32 0.95 31.83
N LEU A 542 -6.07 0.54 31.60
CA LEU A 542 -4.96 0.81 32.53
C LEU A 542 -4.60 2.30 32.59
N ILE A 543 -4.63 3.01 31.45
CA ILE A 543 -4.44 4.47 31.40
C ILE A 543 -5.53 5.16 32.22
N ALA A 544 -6.80 4.84 31.96
CA ALA A 544 -7.94 5.40 32.70
C ALA A 544 -7.87 5.11 34.21
N SER A 545 -7.29 3.95 34.58
CA SER A 545 -7.09 3.54 35.98
C SER A 545 -5.80 4.09 36.63
N GLY A 546 -5.03 4.92 35.92
CA GLY A 546 -3.81 5.54 36.45
C GLY A 546 -2.60 4.60 36.56
N LYS A 547 -2.61 3.44 35.91
CA LYS A 547 -1.61 2.37 36.08
C LYS A 547 -0.42 2.51 35.11
N LYS A 548 0.26 3.68 35.11
CA LYS A 548 1.33 4.04 34.15
C LYS A 548 2.38 2.95 33.90
N ARG A 549 3.00 2.42 34.97
CA ARG A 549 4.08 1.42 34.86
C ARG A 549 3.66 0.14 34.16
N GLU A 550 2.40 -0.24 34.29
CA GLU A 550 1.88 -1.45 33.62
C GLU A 550 1.67 -1.21 32.13
N VAL A 551 1.26 0.00 31.75
CA VAL A 551 1.15 0.40 30.34
C VAL A 551 2.54 0.40 29.70
N GLU A 552 3.52 1.03 30.33
CA GLU A 552 4.91 1.05 29.86
C GLU A 552 5.45 -0.37 29.67
N GLY A 553 5.25 -1.26 30.66
CA GLY A 553 5.69 -2.65 30.55
C GLY A 553 5.00 -3.46 29.44
N LEU A 554 3.76 -3.11 29.06
CA LEU A 554 3.10 -3.71 27.90
C LEU A 554 3.65 -3.16 26.58
N LEU A 555 3.89 -1.85 26.49
CA LEU A 555 4.46 -1.22 25.30
C LEU A 555 5.91 -1.66 25.03
N ASP A 556 6.68 -1.94 26.09
CA ASP A 556 8.03 -2.49 25.97
C ASP A 556 8.02 -3.97 25.52
N MET A 557 6.96 -4.71 25.84
CA MET A 557 6.83 -6.14 25.55
C MET A 557 6.28 -6.40 24.14
N TYR A 558 5.39 -5.53 23.66
CA TYR A 558 4.77 -5.63 22.36
C TYR A 558 5.15 -4.42 21.52
N GLU A 559 6.08 -4.61 20.58
CA GLU A 559 6.35 -3.60 19.56
C GLU A 559 5.08 -3.37 18.73
N GLU A 560 4.58 -2.13 18.77
CA GLU A 560 3.37 -1.70 18.09
C GLU A 560 3.74 -0.51 17.18
N GLU A 561 3.67 -0.73 15.88
CA GLU A 561 4.15 0.23 14.87
C GLU A 561 3.01 0.97 14.17
N TYR A 562 1.76 0.56 14.39
CA TYR A 562 0.59 1.12 13.73
C TYR A 562 -0.02 2.31 14.49
N ALA A 563 -1.04 2.94 13.90
CA ALA A 563 -1.67 4.15 14.42
C ALA A 563 -2.09 4.03 15.90
N TYR A 564 -2.52 2.84 16.33
CA TYR A 564 -2.87 2.58 17.72
C TYR A 564 -1.77 3.01 18.72
N ALA A 565 -0.49 2.73 18.45
CA ALA A 565 0.61 3.13 19.34
C ALA A 565 0.70 4.65 19.51
N TYR A 566 0.53 5.41 18.43
CA TYR A 566 0.58 6.87 18.47
C TYR A 566 -0.59 7.44 19.27
N TYR A 567 -1.80 6.88 19.10
CA TYR A 567 -2.95 7.25 19.92
C TYR A 567 -2.74 6.92 21.40
N ILE A 568 -2.11 5.79 21.73
CA ILE A 568 -1.74 5.48 23.12
C ILE A 568 -0.71 6.47 23.67
N GLN A 569 0.31 6.84 22.90
CA GLN A 569 1.27 7.88 23.33
C GLN A 569 0.59 9.23 23.53
N PHE A 570 -0.34 9.59 22.64
CA PHE A 570 -1.17 10.78 22.79
C PHE A 570 -1.96 10.75 24.11
N PHE A 571 -2.68 9.67 24.40
CA PHE A 571 -3.41 9.56 25.66
C PHE A 571 -2.48 9.50 26.89
N MET A 572 -1.32 8.87 26.80
CA MET A 572 -0.33 8.92 27.89
C MET A 572 0.15 10.34 28.16
N SER A 573 0.33 11.17 27.13
CA SER A 573 0.72 12.58 27.29
C SER A 573 -0.32 13.38 28.06
N ILE A 574 -1.61 13.05 27.86
CA ILE A 574 -2.75 13.65 28.56
C ILE A 574 -2.81 13.19 30.02
N TYR A 575 -2.79 11.89 30.26
CA TYR A 575 -3.11 11.31 31.57
C TYR A 575 -1.91 11.31 32.52
N PHE A 576 -0.68 11.26 32.00
CA PHE A 576 0.50 11.06 32.83
C PHE A 576 1.58 12.14 32.70
N GLU A 577 1.85 12.66 31.50
CA GLU A 577 3.12 13.37 31.24
C GLU A 577 3.01 14.90 31.25
N LYS A 578 1.79 15.45 31.17
CA LYS A 578 1.51 16.90 31.31
C LYS A 578 2.42 17.80 30.46
N GLY A 579 2.69 17.40 29.21
CA GLY A 579 3.49 18.15 28.23
C GLY A 579 3.44 17.50 26.85
N ASN A 580 3.75 18.26 25.79
CA ASN A 580 3.82 17.81 24.38
C ASN A 580 2.53 17.17 23.80
N VAL A 581 1.37 17.44 24.41
CA VAL A 581 0.09 16.85 24.00
C VAL A 581 -0.23 17.13 22.52
N LYS A 582 0.00 18.36 22.07
CA LYS A 582 -0.22 18.76 20.69
C LYS A 582 0.67 17.98 19.71
N GLU A 583 1.97 17.91 19.98
CA GLU A 583 2.93 17.15 19.16
C GLU A 583 2.53 15.67 19.04
N LYS A 584 2.09 15.06 20.15
CA LYS A 584 1.61 13.67 20.15
C LYS A 584 0.27 13.50 19.44
N ALA A 585 -0.60 14.49 19.52
CA ALA A 585 -1.87 14.50 18.80
C ALA A 585 -1.63 14.61 17.29
N ASP A 586 -0.80 15.56 16.85
CA ASP A 586 -0.43 15.75 15.45
C ASP A 586 0.19 14.46 14.88
N ALA A 587 1.13 13.84 15.61
CA ALA A 587 1.71 12.56 15.21
C ALA A 587 0.70 11.39 15.14
N ALA A 588 -0.35 11.39 15.96
CA ALA A 588 -1.41 10.37 15.90
C ALA A 588 -2.36 10.61 14.72
N VAL A 589 -2.68 11.88 14.44
CA VAL A 589 -3.50 12.30 13.30
C VAL A 589 -2.79 12.03 11.97
N ASP A 590 -1.48 12.24 11.92
CA ASP A 590 -0.64 11.94 10.75
C ASP A 590 -0.70 10.46 10.35
N GLU A 591 -0.93 9.56 11.30
CA GLU A 591 -0.99 8.11 11.08
C GLU A 591 -2.41 7.60 10.80
N ASN A 592 -3.42 8.12 11.50
CA ASN A 592 -4.82 7.83 11.18
C ASN A 592 -5.72 9.02 11.58
N PRO A 593 -6.11 9.90 10.64
CA PRO A 593 -6.92 11.07 10.98
C PRO A 593 -8.37 10.72 11.33
N PHE A 594 -8.88 9.59 10.84
CA PHE A 594 -10.26 9.15 11.05
C PHE A 594 -10.54 8.87 12.53
N ALA A 595 -9.61 8.22 13.22
CA ALA A 595 -9.72 7.99 14.67
C ALA A 595 -10.00 9.29 15.44
N MET A 596 -9.25 10.36 15.18
CA MET A 596 -9.47 11.67 15.81
C MET A 596 -10.82 12.28 15.43
N ALA A 597 -11.26 12.15 14.17
CA ALA A 597 -12.56 12.64 13.71
C ALA A 597 -13.72 11.99 14.47
N TYR A 598 -13.64 10.67 14.72
CA TYR A 598 -14.64 9.95 15.52
C TYR A 598 -14.58 10.31 17.01
N MET A 599 -13.39 10.45 17.60
CA MET A 599 -13.23 10.81 19.02
C MET A 599 -13.71 12.24 19.33
N THR A 600 -13.50 13.16 18.40
CA THR A 600 -13.91 14.58 18.55
C THR A 600 -15.38 14.81 18.22
N GLY A 601 -16.08 13.79 17.69
CA GLY A 601 -17.48 13.86 17.30
C GLY A 601 -17.71 14.65 16.01
N VAL A 602 -16.67 14.87 15.19
CA VAL A 602 -16.83 15.36 13.81
C VAL A 602 -17.66 14.35 13.02
N TRP A 603 -17.36 13.07 13.19
CA TRP A 603 -18.17 11.96 12.66
C TRP A 603 -18.76 11.11 13.79
N PRO A 604 -20.02 10.64 13.65
CA PRO A 604 -20.62 9.73 14.62
C PRO A 604 -20.00 8.34 14.49
N LEU A 605 -19.69 7.69 15.61
CA LEU A 605 -19.30 6.27 15.58
C LEU A 605 -20.44 5.43 14.99
N PRO A 606 -20.15 4.50 14.07
CA PRO A 606 -21.17 3.63 13.50
C PRO A 606 -21.71 2.65 14.54
N ASP A 607 -22.98 2.24 14.35
CA ASP A 607 -23.62 1.22 15.20
C ASP A 607 -23.03 -0.18 14.97
N GLU A 608 -22.62 -0.45 13.72
CA GLU A 608 -21.94 -1.68 13.32
C GLU A 608 -20.43 -1.44 13.20
N LEU A 609 -19.63 -2.26 13.86
CA LEU A 609 -18.18 -2.17 13.81
C LEU A 609 -17.63 -3.03 12.66
N PRO A 610 -16.53 -2.60 12.03
CA PRO A 610 -15.91 -3.35 10.94
C PRO A 610 -15.41 -4.70 11.43
N ARG A 611 -15.53 -5.75 10.59
CA ARG A 611 -14.97 -7.09 10.88
C ARG A 611 -13.47 -7.16 10.61
N THR A 612 -13.01 -6.36 9.65
CA THR A 612 -11.61 -6.28 9.27
C THR A 612 -11.21 -4.82 9.06
N TYR A 613 -9.93 -4.52 9.23
CA TYR A 613 -9.37 -3.20 8.96
C TYR A 613 -7.94 -3.34 8.42
N ALA A 614 -7.48 -2.31 7.71
CA ALA A 614 -6.09 -2.20 7.28
C ALA A 614 -5.43 -1.00 7.99
N PRO A 615 -4.11 -1.01 8.24
CA PRO A 615 -3.42 0.15 8.81
C PRO A 615 -3.68 1.42 7.99
N GLY A 616 -4.03 2.51 8.68
CA GLY A 616 -4.40 3.80 8.10
C GLY A 616 -5.79 3.88 7.48
N SER A 617 -6.57 2.80 7.50
CA SER A 617 -7.94 2.80 6.95
C SER A 617 -8.93 3.51 7.88
N GLU A 618 -10.10 3.86 7.34
CA GLU A 618 -11.18 4.41 8.16
C GLU A 618 -11.66 3.39 9.21
N GLU A 619 -11.72 2.11 8.85
CA GLU A 619 -12.06 1.01 9.74
C GLU A 619 -11.09 0.90 10.91
N GLU A 620 -9.79 1.07 10.69
CA GLU A 620 -8.80 1.14 11.77
C GLU A 620 -9.12 2.34 12.68
N GLY A 621 -9.47 3.48 12.08
CA GLY A 621 -9.89 4.67 12.81
C GLY A 621 -11.10 4.43 13.73
N ILE A 622 -12.12 3.74 13.22
CA ILE A 622 -13.31 3.32 13.98
C ILE A 622 -12.91 2.40 15.14
N VAL A 623 -12.04 1.42 14.88
CA VAL A 623 -11.55 0.45 15.87
C VAL A 623 -10.77 1.16 16.99
N ILE A 624 -9.82 2.02 16.65
CA ILE A 624 -9.03 2.80 17.62
C ILE A 624 -9.97 3.68 18.46
N ALA A 625 -10.88 4.41 17.83
CA ALA A 625 -11.85 5.27 18.53
C ALA A 625 -12.74 4.46 19.48
N LYS A 626 -13.20 3.27 19.06
CA LYS A 626 -13.99 2.37 19.91
C LYS A 626 -13.20 1.84 21.10
N GLN A 627 -12.01 1.28 20.89
CA GLN A 627 -11.18 0.65 21.91
C GLN A 627 -10.73 1.66 22.99
N THR A 628 -10.37 2.87 22.54
CA THR A 628 -9.93 3.98 23.41
C THR A 628 -11.09 4.78 24.02
N GLY A 629 -12.35 4.42 23.74
CA GLY A 629 -13.57 5.12 24.18
C GLY A 629 -13.57 5.58 25.64
N ILE A 630 -13.03 4.76 26.53
CA ILE A 630 -12.94 5.04 27.98
C ILE A 630 -12.10 6.29 28.31
N LEU A 631 -11.21 6.70 27.40
CA LEU A 631 -10.28 7.80 27.60
C LEU A 631 -10.82 9.16 27.14
N TRP A 632 -11.87 9.17 26.32
CA TRP A 632 -12.35 10.39 25.67
C TRP A 632 -13.88 10.62 25.75
N LYS A 633 -14.73 9.59 25.87
CA LYS A 633 -16.20 9.76 25.82
C LYS A 633 -16.80 10.57 26.96
N ASP A 634 -16.35 10.32 28.19
CA ASP A 634 -16.91 10.94 29.41
C ASP A 634 -15.89 11.82 30.15
N GLN A 635 -14.77 12.13 29.50
CA GLN A 635 -13.63 12.78 30.14
C GLN A 635 -13.60 14.27 29.80
N ASP A 636 -14.05 15.09 30.75
CA ASP A 636 -13.90 16.55 30.75
C ASP A 636 -12.48 17.00 30.35
N LEU A 637 -11.47 16.21 30.70
CA LEU A 637 -10.06 16.47 30.39
C LEU A 637 -9.79 16.44 28.88
N PHE A 638 -10.33 15.45 28.16
CA PHE A 638 -10.18 15.35 26.70
C PHE A 638 -10.82 16.55 26.01
N LEU A 639 -12.07 16.87 26.35
CA LEU A 639 -12.79 18.02 25.79
C LEU A 639 -12.09 19.35 26.07
N LYS A 640 -11.59 19.55 27.30
CA LYS A 640 -10.82 20.75 27.67
C LYS A 640 -9.52 20.89 26.88
N ILE A 641 -8.86 19.79 26.57
CA ILE A 641 -7.63 19.79 25.76
C ILE A 641 -7.94 20.14 24.31
N ILE A 642 -8.99 19.54 23.73
CA ILE A 642 -9.46 19.87 22.38
C ILE A 642 -9.86 21.35 22.28
N GLU A 643 -10.57 21.89 23.27
CA GLU A 643 -10.96 23.31 23.31
C GLU A 643 -9.76 24.26 23.46
N LYS A 644 -8.77 23.89 24.27
CA LYS A 644 -7.60 24.73 24.54
C LYS A 644 -6.63 24.79 23.38
N GLU A 645 -6.42 23.67 22.69
CA GLU A 645 -5.43 23.59 21.61
C GLU A 645 -5.97 24.07 20.26
N GLY A 646 -7.29 24.20 20.09
CA GLY A 646 -7.96 24.95 19.00
C GLY A 646 -7.75 24.43 17.56
N SER A 647 -6.72 23.60 17.33
CA SER A 647 -6.32 23.06 16.02
C SER A 647 -6.79 21.64 15.77
N LEU A 648 -7.18 20.88 16.81
CA LEU A 648 -7.60 19.47 16.65
C LEU A 648 -9.05 19.30 16.15
N ARG A 649 -9.78 20.40 15.93
CA ARG A 649 -11.15 20.41 15.36
C ARG A 649 -11.21 20.87 13.90
N LYS A 650 -10.12 21.40 13.35
CA LYS A 650 -10.00 21.78 11.94
C LYS A 650 -9.30 20.66 11.21
#